data_AF-A0AAQ3TLF5-F1
#
_entry.id   AF-A0AAQ3TLF5-F1
#
_cell.length_a   1.000
_cell.length_b   1.000
_cell.length_c   1.000
_cell.angle_alpha   90.00
_cell.angle_beta   90.00
_cell.angle_gamma   90.00
#
_symmetry.space_group_name_H-M   'P 1'
#
loop_
_entity.id
_entity.type
_entity.pdbx_description
1 polymer ?
#
loop_
_entity_poly.entity_id
_entity_poly.type
_entity_poly.pdbx_seq_one_letter_code
_entity_poly.pdbx_strand_id
1 'polypeptide(L)'
;MNEGRAVYVFYFPTAFRIHAVVVNPFRNKEISPSFLEKQFRDACQALGSVPENLSFHVDYETSIHAGSKCIQRMLLEYRQQHPGPVVGIIECPKLEAIKAAVRALDDFPCVTIPSNARDNNYQALGWQATAGRTSMQRCAASNQWFSERISLARYAHVPLGNFELDWLLFTADVFFSRALRDQQQVLWISDDGIPDLGGTYEGDTCFADEVIQPALTYPGAYRRVSVELKIHHLAVNSLLKSSQVDEMEGGSVSSFGDNMPPGAHGTETDFDDPSLCLPAFQVLKQLIQRCISDAVSSGNVYADAILQHLYRWLCSPRSKLHDPALHRLLHSVMKKVFALLLAEFRKLGANVIFANFSKIIIDTGKIDLSSAHAYCDSLLKTLQTRDLFEWIELEPLHFWHSLLFMDQYNYGGIQAKTQNRDSSYGDNDIDIVSSWNIAEYLPKVTQDHFVLIVSEFLYIPWKFMKEQIAIQATIRDDTSCTPSITVMAAENLEGQVIEHLRDKISTYFAEKLLRTVSDILKHFKGKSKSESDEPTDRESDPHSHKGDAALEFIKHICAVLALDQNVQHDILRMRKNLLKLVRVKEFAPEAQFQDPCASFTLPNVICSYCNDCRDLDLCRDSTLQGQEWRCAVPQCGQPYHREQLENALLQVVRQRERLYHLQDLVCLRCRQVKAAHLSEQCSCGGSFRCKEESSYFVSKMRVFLNVAVSQKFQLLQDCVQWILEVR
;
A
#
# COMPACT_ATOMS: atom_id res chain seq x y z
N MET A 1 -3.18 -21.30 -24.76
CA MET A 1 -3.75 -22.48 -25.46
C MET A 1 -4.43 -23.36 -24.41
N ASN A 2 -5.75 -23.22 -24.20
CA ASN A 2 -6.52 -24.13 -23.34
C ASN A 2 -7.02 -25.29 -24.20
N GLU A 3 -6.25 -26.37 -24.23
CA GLU A 3 -6.58 -27.61 -24.93
C GLU A 3 -7.80 -28.29 -24.29
N GLY A 4 -9.03 -27.91 -24.65
CA GLY A 4 -10.24 -28.73 -24.51
C GLY A 4 -10.60 -29.33 -23.14
N ARG A 5 -9.93 -28.96 -22.05
CA ARG A 5 -10.08 -29.50 -20.70
C ARG A 5 -10.98 -28.61 -19.85
N ALA A 6 -11.88 -29.21 -19.08
CA ALA A 6 -12.73 -28.49 -18.13
C ALA A 6 -13.21 -29.44 -17.02
N VAL A 7 -13.50 -28.89 -15.84
CA VAL A 7 -14.27 -29.58 -14.79
C VAL A 7 -15.46 -28.70 -14.45
N TYR A 8 -16.66 -29.25 -14.52
CA TYR A 8 -17.89 -28.61 -14.08
C TYR A 8 -18.42 -29.37 -12.88
N VAL A 9 -18.65 -28.70 -11.76
CA VAL A 9 -19.19 -29.33 -10.55
C VAL A 9 -20.49 -28.65 -10.16
N PHE A 10 -21.51 -29.48 -9.90
CA PHE A 10 -22.82 -29.06 -9.46
C PHE A 10 -23.08 -29.63 -8.07
N TYR A 11 -23.43 -28.75 -7.14
CA TYR A 11 -23.82 -29.10 -5.79
C TYR A 11 -25.31 -28.83 -5.63
N PHE A 12 -26.08 -29.87 -5.35
CA PHE A 12 -27.52 -29.82 -5.09
C PHE A 12 -27.81 -30.21 -3.63
N PRO A 13 -27.81 -29.24 -2.69
CA PRO A 13 -27.99 -29.52 -1.27
C PRO A 13 -29.33 -30.21 -0.97
N THR A 14 -30.41 -29.78 -1.63
CA THR A 14 -31.76 -30.31 -1.44
C THR A 14 -31.95 -31.74 -1.95
N ALA A 15 -31.14 -32.16 -2.93
CA ALA A 15 -31.13 -33.52 -3.46
C ALA A 15 -30.00 -34.38 -2.87
N PHE A 16 -29.25 -33.86 -1.88
CA PHE A 16 -28.08 -34.50 -1.27
C PHE A 16 -27.12 -35.09 -2.32
N ARG A 17 -26.81 -34.29 -3.36
CA ARG A 17 -26.05 -34.78 -4.52
C ARG A 17 -24.99 -33.78 -4.98
N ILE A 18 -23.80 -34.30 -5.27
CA ILE A 18 -22.74 -33.59 -5.99
C ILE A 18 -22.46 -34.33 -7.30
N HIS A 19 -22.46 -33.60 -8.40
CA HIS A 19 -22.23 -34.14 -9.74
C HIS A 19 -21.09 -33.40 -10.43
N ALA A 20 -20.05 -34.13 -10.83
CA ALA A 20 -18.89 -33.59 -11.55
C ALA A 20 -18.89 -34.09 -13.00
N VAL A 21 -18.75 -33.17 -13.97
CA VAL A 21 -18.55 -33.47 -15.38
C VAL A 21 -17.14 -33.05 -15.75
N VAL A 22 -16.28 -34.04 -16.01
CA VAL A 22 -14.88 -33.85 -16.39
C VAL A 22 -14.76 -33.95 -17.90
N VAL A 23 -14.42 -32.84 -18.54
CA VAL A 23 -14.09 -32.82 -19.97
C VAL A 23 -12.59 -33.03 -20.11
N ASN A 24 -12.21 -34.15 -20.70
CA ASN A 24 -10.83 -34.48 -20.98
C ASN A 24 -10.71 -35.15 -22.37
N PRO A 25 -10.00 -34.53 -23.32
CA PRO A 25 -9.72 -35.15 -24.62
C PRO A 25 -8.91 -36.45 -24.49
N PHE A 26 -8.10 -36.54 -23.44
CA PHE A 26 -7.25 -37.69 -23.15
C PHE A 26 -8.02 -38.66 -22.22
N ARG A 27 -8.03 -39.96 -22.52
CA ARG A 27 -8.87 -40.94 -21.81
C ARG A 27 -8.37 -41.32 -20.40
N ASN A 28 -7.50 -40.53 -19.78
CA ASN A 28 -7.06 -40.74 -18.40
C ASN A 28 -8.13 -40.26 -17.41
N LYS A 29 -8.46 -41.12 -16.44
CA LYS A 29 -9.44 -40.85 -15.38
C LYS A 29 -8.76 -40.87 -14.02
N GLU A 30 -8.71 -39.72 -13.34
CA GLU A 30 -8.08 -39.58 -12.03
C GLU A 30 -9.11 -39.29 -10.92
N ILE A 31 -10.22 -38.62 -11.25
CA ILE A 31 -11.31 -38.33 -10.31
C ILE A 31 -12.27 -39.52 -10.23
N SER A 32 -12.49 -40.03 -9.02
CA SER A 32 -13.55 -40.99 -8.69
C SER A 32 -14.57 -40.37 -7.72
N PRO A 33 -15.80 -40.92 -7.61
CA PRO A 33 -16.77 -40.48 -6.60
C PRO A 33 -16.21 -40.53 -5.16
N SER A 34 -15.50 -41.60 -4.82
CA SER A 34 -14.87 -41.76 -3.49
C SER A 34 -13.77 -40.72 -3.21
N PHE A 35 -13.04 -40.30 -4.25
CA PHE A 35 -12.06 -39.23 -4.15
C PHE A 35 -12.75 -37.90 -3.83
N LEU A 36 -13.81 -37.53 -4.56
CA LEU A 36 -14.56 -36.30 -4.32
C LEU A 36 -15.21 -36.31 -2.93
N GLU A 37 -15.79 -37.43 -2.51
CA GLU A 37 -16.37 -37.57 -1.18
C GLU A 37 -15.34 -37.28 -0.08
N LYS A 38 -14.15 -37.87 -0.18
CA LYS A 38 -13.07 -37.62 0.78
C LYS A 38 -12.68 -36.14 0.78
N GLN A 39 -12.43 -35.55 -0.39
CA GLN A 39 -12.01 -34.14 -0.47
C GLN A 39 -13.08 -33.17 0.02
N PHE A 40 -14.36 -33.46 -0.23
CA PHE A 40 -15.48 -32.66 0.27
C PHE A 40 -15.60 -32.77 1.79
N ARG A 41 -15.47 -33.98 2.34
CA ARG A 41 -15.48 -34.19 3.80
C ARG A 41 -14.33 -33.46 4.49
N ASP A 42 -13.12 -33.54 3.93
CA ASP A 42 -11.94 -32.84 4.45
C ASP A 42 -12.18 -31.30 4.43
N ALA A 43 -12.79 -30.77 3.36
CA ALA A 43 -13.14 -29.35 3.26
C ALA A 43 -14.22 -28.92 4.25
N CYS A 44 -15.27 -29.73 4.41
CA CYS A 44 -16.33 -29.53 5.39
C CYS A 44 -15.83 -29.56 6.85
N GLN A 45 -14.90 -30.46 7.17
CA GLN A 45 -14.25 -30.52 8.48
C GLN A 45 -13.46 -29.24 8.78
N ALA A 46 -12.75 -28.70 7.79
CA ALA A 46 -12.05 -27.43 7.95
C ALA A 46 -13.01 -26.24 8.20
N LEU A 47 -14.25 -26.32 7.71
CA LEU A 47 -15.30 -25.30 7.88
C LEU A 47 -16.22 -25.57 9.08
N GLY A 48 -16.05 -26.68 9.80
CA GLY A 48 -16.81 -27.02 11.02
C GLY A 48 -18.23 -27.57 10.80
N SER A 49 -18.63 -27.89 9.56
CA SER A 49 -19.95 -28.49 9.26
C SER A 49 -19.81 -29.62 8.26
N VAL A 50 -20.22 -30.84 8.64
CA VAL A 50 -20.21 -32.03 7.77
C VAL A 50 -21.64 -32.45 7.48
N PRO A 51 -22.15 -32.22 6.26
CA PRO A 51 -23.46 -32.74 5.89
C PRO A 51 -23.39 -34.26 5.67
N GLU A 52 -24.32 -34.98 6.26
CA GLU A 52 -24.43 -36.45 6.16
C GLU A 52 -25.23 -36.86 4.91
N ASN A 53 -24.93 -38.04 4.37
CA ASN A 53 -25.69 -38.71 3.29
C ASN A 53 -25.66 -38.06 1.89
N LEU A 54 -24.52 -37.49 1.46
CA LEU A 54 -24.36 -37.04 0.06
C LEU A 54 -23.99 -38.17 -0.90
N SER A 55 -24.62 -38.15 -2.08
CA SER A 55 -24.26 -38.97 -3.24
C SER A 55 -23.31 -38.23 -4.19
N PHE A 56 -22.29 -38.92 -4.69
CA PHE A 56 -21.29 -38.36 -5.59
C PHE A 56 -21.33 -39.07 -6.95
N HIS A 57 -21.40 -38.28 -8.02
CA HIS A 57 -21.41 -38.77 -9.39
C HIS A 57 -20.34 -38.08 -10.24
N VAL A 58 -19.69 -38.84 -11.12
CA VAL A 58 -18.60 -38.34 -11.99
C VAL A 58 -18.80 -38.87 -13.41
N ASP A 59 -19.03 -37.95 -14.35
CA ASP A 59 -19.11 -38.23 -15.78
C ASP A 59 -17.87 -37.72 -16.51
N TYR A 60 -17.35 -38.52 -17.44
CA TYR A 60 -16.20 -38.16 -18.27
C TYR A 60 -16.63 -37.96 -19.70
N GLU A 61 -16.33 -36.79 -20.25
CA GLU A 61 -16.68 -36.39 -21.60
C GLU A 61 -15.43 -36.04 -22.41
N THR A 62 -15.48 -36.31 -23.71
CA THR A 62 -14.31 -36.15 -24.60
C THR A 62 -14.22 -34.75 -25.23
N SER A 63 -15.30 -33.98 -25.22
CA SER A 63 -15.36 -32.64 -25.79
C SER A 63 -16.20 -31.70 -24.94
N ILE A 64 -15.88 -30.41 -25.00
CA ILE A 64 -16.61 -29.35 -24.27
C ILE A 64 -18.09 -29.36 -24.67
N HIS A 65 -18.39 -29.54 -25.95
CA HIS A 65 -19.77 -29.60 -26.45
C HIS A 65 -20.56 -30.78 -25.87
N ALA A 66 -19.96 -31.97 -25.78
CA ALA A 66 -20.57 -33.12 -25.13
C ALA A 66 -20.80 -32.86 -23.63
N GLY A 67 -19.80 -32.25 -22.95
CA GLY A 67 -19.91 -31.79 -21.57
C GLY A 67 -21.08 -30.82 -21.36
N SER A 68 -21.18 -29.76 -22.18
CA SER A 68 -22.26 -28.76 -22.11
C SER A 68 -23.64 -29.39 -22.34
N LYS A 69 -23.77 -30.34 -23.28
CA LYS A 69 -25.02 -31.10 -23.48
C LYS A 69 -25.37 -31.98 -22.28
N CYS A 70 -24.38 -32.64 -21.69
CA CYS A 70 -24.59 -33.44 -20.48
C CYS A 70 -25.10 -32.58 -19.32
N ILE A 71 -24.48 -31.41 -19.12
CA ILE A 71 -24.90 -30.41 -18.14
C ILE A 71 -26.31 -29.91 -18.40
N GLN A 72 -26.61 -29.55 -19.65
CA GLN A 72 -27.94 -29.05 -20.02
C GLN A 72 -29.03 -30.07 -19.72
N ARG A 73 -28.81 -31.34 -20.06
CA ARG A 73 -29.73 -32.44 -19.71
C ARG A 73 -29.91 -32.56 -18.20
N MET A 74 -28.81 -32.55 -17.44
CA MET A 74 -28.83 -32.66 -15.98
C MET A 74 -29.66 -31.55 -15.33
N LEU A 75 -29.49 -30.30 -15.75
CA LEU A 75 -30.23 -29.16 -15.21
C LEU A 75 -31.73 -29.23 -15.55
N LEU A 76 -32.07 -29.68 -16.77
CA LEU A 76 -33.46 -29.88 -17.18
C LEU A 76 -34.14 -31.00 -16.38
N GLU A 77 -33.45 -32.13 -16.16
CA GLU A 77 -33.93 -33.23 -15.33
C GLU A 77 -34.13 -32.79 -13.88
N TYR A 78 -33.18 -32.05 -13.31
CA TYR A 78 -33.28 -31.53 -11.94
C TYR A 78 -34.50 -30.62 -11.78
N ARG A 79 -34.76 -29.73 -12.74
CA ARG A 79 -35.93 -28.84 -12.75
C ARG A 79 -37.24 -29.61 -12.84
N GLN A 80 -37.30 -30.67 -13.66
CA GLN A 80 -38.49 -31.52 -13.75
C GLN A 80 -38.79 -32.23 -12.43
N GLN A 81 -37.76 -32.65 -11.71
CA GLN A 81 -37.90 -33.31 -10.40
C GLN A 81 -38.24 -32.33 -9.27
N HIS A 82 -37.84 -31.07 -9.39
CA HIS A 82 -37.99 -30.05 -8.34
C HIS A 82 -38.67 -28.79 -8.90
N PRO A 83 -40.01 -28.74 -8.96
CA PRO A 83 -40.75 -27.62 -9.54
C PRO A 83 -40.78 -26.33 -8.68
N GLY A 84 -40.08 -26.32 -7.53
CA GLY A 84 -40.01 -25.16 -6.64
C GLY A 84 -39.09 -24.04 -7.15
N PRO A 85 -39.05 -22.89 -6.45
CA PRO A 85 -38.12 -21.82 -6.77
C PRO A 85 -36.67 -22.29 -6.51
N VAL A 86 -35.82 -22.15 -7.53
CA VAL A 86 -34.41 -22.52 -7.48
C VAL A 86 -33.57 -21.31 -7.85
N VAL A 87 -32.50 -21.05 -7.11
CA VAL A 87 -31.50 -20.02 -7.41
C VAL A 87 -30.19 -20.73 -7.77
N GLY A 88 -29.57 -20.32 -8.87
CA GLY A 88 -28.26 -20.81 -9.27
C GLY A 88 -27.15 -19.96 -8.65
N ILE A 89 -26.25 -20.57 -7.89
CA ILE A 89 -25.04 -19.91 -7.40
C ILE A 89 -23.90 -20.36 -8.29
N ILE A 90 -23.28 -19.43 -9.03
CA ILE A 90 -22.32 -19.76 -10.09
C ILE A 90 -20.98 -19.13 -9.79
N GLU A 91 -19.95 -19.95 -9.62
CA GLU A 91 -18.56 -19.51 -9.57
C GLU A 91 -17.89 -19.83 -10.90
N CYS A 92 -17.70 -18.82 -11.75
CA CYS A 92 -17.09 -19.01 -13.06
C CYS A 92 -16.39 -17.73 -13.56
N PRO A 93 -15.16 -17.81 -14.08
CA PRO A 93 -14.48 -16.65 -14.66
C PRO A 93 -15.13 -16.13 -15.95
N LYS A 94 -15.89 -16.95 -16.67
CA LYS A 94 -16.53 -16.60 -17.96
C LYS A 94 -17.99 -17.02 -17.98
N LEU A 95 -18.81 -16.38 -17.13
CA LEU A 95 -20.23 -16.70 -16.99
C LEU A 95 -20.99 -16.65 -18.32
N GLU A 96 -20.79 -15.59 -19.12
CA GLU A 96 -21.49 -15.40 -20.39
C GLU A 96 -21.18 -16.52 -21.40
N ALA A 97 -19.93 -17.00 -21.43
CA ALA A 97 -19.55 -18.12 -22.29
C ALA A 97 -20.25 -19.43 -21.86
N ILE A 98 -20.41 -19.66 -20.55
CA ILE A 98 -21.12 -20.84 -20.05
C ILE A 98 -22.63 -20.74 -20.32
N LYS A 99 -23.25 -19.58 -20.08
CA LYS A 99 -24.67 -19.37 -20.39
C LYS A 99 -24.98 -19.56 -21.88
N ALA A 100 -24.09 -19.09 -22.75
CA ALA A 100 -24.22 -19.32 -24.20
C ALA A 100 -24.17 -20.82 -24.56
N ALA A 101 -23.34 -21.60 -23.87
CA ALA A 101 -23.18 -23.05 -24.11
C ALA A 101 -24.27 -23.90 -23.43
N VAL A 102 -24.80 -23.46 -22.28
CA VAL A 102 -25.79 -24.17 -21.46
C VAL A 102 -27.00 -23.26 -21.23
N ARG A 103 -27.91 -23.27 -22.19
CA ARG A 103 -29.12 -22.42 -22.16
C ARG A 103 -30.09 -22.73 -21.03
N ALA A 104 -30.02 -23.93 -20.44
CA ALA A 104 -30.81 -24.26 -19.26
C ALA A 104 -30.51 -23.35 -18.05
N LEU A 105 -29.37 -22.64 -18.03
CA LEU A 105 -29.07 -21.66 -16.98
C LEU A 105 -29.89 -20.38 -17.09
N ASP A 106 -30.39 -20.02 -18.28
CA ASP A 106 -31.20 -18.82 -18.50
C ASP A 106 -32.58 -18.93 -17.80
N ASP A 107 -32.99 -20.15 -17.45
CA ASP A 107 -34.22 -20.44 -16.71
C ASP A 107 -34.12 -20.19 -15.20
N PHE A 108 -32.93 -19.96 -14.65
CA PHE A 108 -32.70 -19.78 -13.22
C PHE A 108 -32.21 -18.35 -12.91
N PRO A 109 -32.70 -17.70 -11.86
CA PRO A 109 -32.02 -16.52 -11.32
C PRO A 109 -30.63 -16.93 -10.83
N CYS A 110 -29.59 -16.32 -11.39
CA CYS A 110 -28.20 -16.67 -11.11
C CYS A 110 -27.51 -15.57 -10.27
N VAL A 111 -26.81 -15.97 -9.22
CA VAL A 111 -25.93 -15.10 -8.43
C VAL A 111 -24.50 -15.57 -8.62
N THR A 112 -23.61 -14.64 -8.96
CA THR A 112 -22.22 -14.95 -9.30
C THR A 112 -21.31 -14.83 -8.08
N ILE A 113 -20.52 -15.87 -7.82
CA ILE A 113 -19.41 -15.82 -6.88
C ILE A 113 -18.16 -15.34 -7.65
N PRO A 114 -17.38 -14.37 -7.13
CA PRO A 114 -16.11 -14.00 -7.71
C PRO A 114 -15.16 -15.20 -7.79
N SER A 115 -14.62 -15.49 -8.98
CA SER A 115 -13.67 -16.60 -9.17
C SER A 115 -12.23 -16.19 -8.89
N ASN A 116 -11.47 -17.02 -8.18
CA ASN A 116 -10.02 -16.82 -8.04
C ASN A 116 -9.26 -17.40 -9.25
N ALA A 117 -8.36 -16.63 -9.84
CA ALA A 117 -7.56 -17.08 -10.98
C ALA A 117 -6.59 -18.21 -10.61
N ARG A 118 -6.15 -18.30 -9.35
CA ARG A 118 -5.28 -19.38 -8.85
C ARG A 118 -5.94 -20.75 -8.91
N ASP A 119 -7.27 -20.80 -8.84
CA ASP A 119 -8.01 -22.07 -8.93
C ASP A 119 -7.85 -22.73 -10.30
N ASN A 120 -7.48 -21.95 -11.32
CA ASN A 120 -7.19 -22.41 -12.67
C ASN A 120 -5.68 -22.58 -12.94
N ASN A 121 -4.83 -22.33 -11.94
CA ASN A 121 -3.37 -22.42 -12.08
C ASN A 121 -2.86 -23.77 -11.57
N TYR A 122 -2.84 -24.76 -12.46
CA TYR A 122 -2.32 -26.10 -12.17
C TYR A 122 -1.50 -26.64 -13.34
N GLN A 123 -0.56 -27.53 -13.03
CA GLN A 123 0.27 -28.19 -14.03
C GLN A 123 -0.58 -29.13 -14.90
N ALA A 124 -0.15 -29.35 -16.15
CA ALA A 124 -0.88 -30.21 -17.09
C ALA A 124 -0.97 -31.68 -16.67
N LEU A 125 -0.08 -32.14 -15.78
CA LEU A 125 -0.10 -33.48 -15.17
C LEU A 125 -0.74 -33.40 -13.78
N GLY A 126 -1.62 -34.34 -13.44
CA GLY A 126 -2.34 -34.34 -12.15
C GLY A 126 -3.36 -33.21 -11.98
N TRP A 127 -3.70 -32.50 -13.06
CA TRP A 127 -4.63 -31.37 -13.04
C TRP A 127 -6.02 -31.76 -12.55
N GLN A 128 -6.49 -32.97 -12.87
CA GLN A 128 -7.82 -33.44 -12.48
C GLN A 128 -7.93 -33.57 -10.97
N ALA A 129 -6.95 -34.18 -10.30
CA ALA A 129 -6.94 -34.31 -8.85
C ALA A 129 -6.92 -32.94 -8.15
N THR A 130 -6.12 -32.00 -8.66
CA THR A 130 -6.05 -30.63 -8.13
C THR A 130 -7.36 -29.87 -8.34
N ALA A 131 -7.91 -29.88 -9.56
CA ALA A 131 -9.18 -29.24 -9.87
C ALA A 131 -10.33 -29.84 -9.05
N GLY A 132 -10.38 -31.17 -8.92
CA GLY A 132 -11.38 -31.86 -8.11
C GLY A 132 -11.33 -31.46 -6.64
N ARG A 133 -10.13 -31.38 -6.05
CA ARG A 133 -9.95 -30.89 -4.67
C ARG A 133 -10.45 -29.45 -4.52
N THR A 134 -10.01 -28.54 -5.39
CA THR A 134 -10.42 -27.14 -5.34
C THR A 134 -11.93 -26.98 -5.51
N SER A 135 -12.54 -27.69 -6.47
CA SER A 135 -13.99 -27.66 -6.65
C SER A 135 -14.75 -28.13 -5.41
N MET A 136 -14.29 -29.17 -4.71
CA MET A 136 -14.93 -29.62 -3.47
C MET A 136 -14.81 -28.58 -2.35
N GLN A 137 -13.67 -27.91 -2.22
CA GLN A 137 -13.48 -26.81 -1.27
C GLN A 137 -14.47 -25.66 -1.56
N ARG A 138 -14.65 -25.29 -2.84
CA ARG A 138 -15.60 -24.25 -3.26
C ARG A 138 -17.05 -24.65 -3.01
N CYS A 139 -17.44 -25.90 -3.31
CA CYS A 139 -18.78 -26.40 -3.00
C CYS A 139 -19.07 -26.40 -1.50
N ALA A 140 -18.09 -26.72 -0.65
CA ALA A 140 -18.27 -26.66 0.80
C ALA A 140 -18.45 -25.21 1.29
N ALA A 141 -17.67 -24.26 0.73
CA ALA A 141 -17.72 -22.85 1.10
C ALA A 141 -18.95 -22.09 0.55
N SER A 142 -19.59 -22.58 -0.53
CA SER A 142 -20.66 -21.84 -1.22
C SER A 142 -21.88 -21.55 -0.35
N ASN A 143 -22.23 -22.44 0.58
CA ASN A 143 -23.37 -22.26 1.48
C ASN A 143 -23.13 -21.13 2.50
N GLN A 144 -21.91 -21.07 3.04
CA GLN A 144 -21.51 -20.00 3.95
C GLN A 144 -21.51 -18.66 3.21
N TRP A 145 -20.86 -18.61 2.03
CA TRP A 145 -20.85 -17.41 1.18
C TRP A 145 -22.26 -16.91 0.85
N PHE A 146 -23.18 -17.82 0.51
CA PHE A 146 -24.55 -17.46 0.18
C PHE A 146 -25.31 -16.89 1.40
N SER A 147 -25.10 -17.47 2.58
CA SER A 147 -25.71 -17.00 3.83
C SER A 147 -25.19 -15.61 4.22
N GLU A 148 -23.89 -15.37 4.05
CA GLU A 148 -23.26 -14.05 4.22
C GLU A 148 -23.84 -13.05 3.20
N ARG A 149 -23.94 -13.43 1.93
CA ARG A 149 -24.51 -12.59 0.87
C ARG A 149 -25.97 -12.22 1.12
N ILE A 150 -26.78 -13.14 1.66
CA ILE A 150 -28.17 -12.85 2.09
C ILE A 150 -28.18 -11.84 3.25
N SER A 151 -27.28 -12.00 4.22
CA SER A 151 -27.20 -11.11 5.38
C SER A 151 -26.79 -9.70 4.95
N LEU A 152 -25.83 -9.59 4.02
CA LEU A 152 -25.47 -8.33 3.37
C LEU A 152 -26.65 -7.72 2.61
N ALA A 153 -27.38 -8.51 1.82
CA ALA A 153 -28.56 -8.05 1.08
C ALA A 153 -29.65 -7.49 2.00
N ARG A 154 -29.87 -8.12 3.16
CA ARG A 154 -30.78 -7.66 4.20
C ARG A 154 -30.33 -6.34 4.80
N TYR A 155 -29.03 -6.19 5.09
CA TYR A 155 -28.48 -4.95 5.64
C TYR A 155 -28.52 -3.79 4.62
N ALA A 156 -28.08 -4.05 3.39
CA ALA A 156 -28.07 -3.05 2.32
C ALA A 156 -29.49 -2.72 1.83
N HIS A 157 -30.49 -3.55 2.14
CA HIS A 157 -31.83 -3.50 1.53
C HIS A 157 -31.77 -3.50 -0.01
N VAL A 158 -30.97 -4.40 -0.58
CA VAL A 158 -30.79 -4.56 -2.04
C VAL A 158 -31.06 -6.01 -2.44
N PRO A 159 -31.71 -6.29 -3.59
CA PRO A 159 -31.84 -7.64 -4.11
C PRO A 159 -30.50 -8.34 -4.29
N LEU A 160 -30.45 -9.63 -3.93
CA LEU A 160 -29.23 -10.44 -3.88
C LEU A 160 -28.39 -10.43 -5.18
N GLY A 161 -29.08 -10.40 -6.33
CA GLY A 161 -28.45 -10.45 -7.66
C GLY A 161 -27.91 -9.10 -8.18
N ASN A 162 -28.17 -7.99 -7.49
CA ASN A 162 -27.85 -6.65 -7.99
C ASN A 162 -26.49 -6.12 -7.51
N PHE A 163 -25.85 -6.81 -6.57
CA PHE A 163 -24.55 -6.38 -6.07
C PHE A 163 -23.46 -6.58 -7.12
N GLU A 164 -22.61 -5.57 -7.25
CA GLU A 164 -21.37 -5.66 -8.01
C GLU A 164 -20.31 -6.53 -7.30
N LEU A 165 -19.17 -6.73 -7.97
CA LEU A 165 -18.01 -7.44 -7.40
C LEU A 165 -17.52 -6.74 -6.12
N ASP A 166 -17.40 -5.42 -6.19
CA ASP A 166 -17.04 -4.58 -5.06
C ASP A 166 -18.30 -4.11 -4.31
N TRP A 167 -18.78 -4.99 -3.44
CA TRP A 167 -20.01 -4.73 -2.69
C TRP A 167 -19.86 -3.57 -1.71
N LEU A 168 -18.64 -3.21 -1.29
CA LEU A 168 -18.38 -2.13 -0.35
C LEU A 168 -18.71 -0.78 -0.99
N LEU A 169 -18.15 -0.51 -2.17
CA LEU A 169 -18.45 0.71 -2.93
C LEU A 169 -19.94 0.78 -3.27
N PHE A 170 -20.48 -0.32 -3.79
CA PHE A 170 -21.88 -0.39 -4.18
C PHE A 170 -22.83 -0.11 -3.00
N THR A 171 -22.57 -0.70 -1.83
CA THR A 171 -23.43 -0.51 -0.65
C THR A 171 -23.32 0.92 -0.12
N ALA A 172 -22.11 1.49 -0.11
CA ALA A 172 -21.90 2.88 0.29
C ALA A 172 -22.60 3.86 -0.67
N ASP A 173 -22.53 3.64 -1.99
CA ASP A 173 -23.27 4.42 -3.00
C ASP A 173 -24.79 4.34 -2.80
N VAL A 174 -25.32 3.15 -2.51
CA VAL A 174 -26.75 2.95 -2.23
C VAL A 174 -27.18 3.67 -0.95
N PHE A 175 -26.40 3.59 0.12
CA PHE A 175 -26.71 4.29 1.36
C PHE A 175 -26.62 5.80 1.22
N PHE A 176 -25.59 6.29 0.54
CA PHE A 176 -25.41 7.71 0.33
C PHE A 176 -26.47 8.29 -0.61
N SER A 177 -26.79 7.64 -1.74
CA SER A 177 -27.89 8.08 -2.61
C SER A 177 -29.23 8.15 -1.90
N ARG A 178 -29.54 7.19 -1.02
CA ARG A 178 -30.76 7.23 -0.19
C ARG A 178 -30.74 8.39 0.79
N ALA A 179 -29.62 8.59 1.49
CA ALA A 179 -29.48 9.69 2.45
C ALA A 179 -29.57 11.07 1.77
N LEU A 180 -28.96 11.23 0.59
CA LEU A 180 -29.07 12.44 -0.24
C LEU A 180 -30.52 12.69 -0.65
N ARG A 181 -31.22 11.64 -1.10
CA ARG A 181 -32.63 11.73 -1.50
C ARG A 181 -33.55 12.08 -0.34
N ASP A 182 -33.33 11.49 0.84
CA ASP A 182 -34.09 11.80 2.05
C ASP A 182 -33.95 13.28 2.45
N GLN A 183 -32.80 13.89 2.15
CA GLN A 183 -32.52 15.31 2.36
C GLN A 183 -32.83 16.19 1.14
N GLN A 184 -33.54 15.66 0.12
CA GLN A 184 -33.93 16.38 -1.10
C GLN A 184 -32.74 16.97 -1.88
N GLN A 185 -31.58 16.33 -1.84
CA GLN A 185 -30.40 16.70 -2.63
C GLN A 185 -30.42 16.04 -4.01
N VAL A 186 -29.73 16.65 -4.97
CA VAL A 186 -29.56 16.14 -6.34
C VAL A 186 -28.50 15.05 -6.34
N LEU A 187 -28.68 14.04 -7.20
CA LEU A 187 -27.71 12.96 -7.39
C LEU A 187 -26.87 13.24 -8.65
N TRP A 188 -25.54 13.15 -8.54
CA TRP A 188 -24.57 13.36 -9.63
C TRP A 188 -23.99 12.04 -10.17
N ILE A 189 -24.84 11.02 -10.30
CA ILE A 189 -24.42 9.66 -10.62
C ILE A 189 -23.68 9.62 -11.98
N SER A 190 -22.53 8.95 -12.00
CA SER A 190 -21.72 8.77 -13.21
C SER A 190 -21.05 7.39 -13.27
N ASP A 191 -20.85 6.89 -14.49
CA ASP A 191 -20.14 5.63 -14.75
C ASP A 191 -18.64 5.83 -15.01
N ASP A 192 -18.23 7.05 -15.36
CA ASP A 192 -16.87 7.38 -15.82
C ASP A 192 -16.01 8.04 -14.72
N GLY A 193 -16.52 8.11 -13.48
CA GLY A 193 -15.82 8.72 -12.34
C GLY A 193 -15.75 10.25 -12.38
N ILE A 194 -16.51 10.88 -13.27
CA ILE A 194 -16.67 12.34 -13.35
C ILE A 194 -18.10 12.67 -12.92
N PRO A 195 -18.33 13.43 -11.83
CA PRO A 195 -19.68 13.72 -11.35
C PRO A 195 -20.51 14.47 -12.40
N ASP A 196 -21.79 14.12 -12.55
CA ASP A 196 -22.70 14.86 -13.42
C ASP A 196 -23.19 16.14 -12.72
N LEU A 197 -22.58 17.26 -13.09
CA LEU A 197 -22.89 18.59 -12.57
C LEU A 197 -23.81 19.40 -13.50
N GLY A 198 -24.49 18.76 -14.47
CA GLY A 198 -25.54 19.40 -15.25
C GLY A 198 -25.07 20.18 -16.49
N GLY A 199 -23.96 19.79 -17.11
CA GLY A 199 -23.56 20.26 -18.44
C GLY A 199 -22.53 21.40 -18.49
N THR A 200 -22.05 21.89 -17.35
CA THR A 200 -20.76 22.60 -17.25
C THR A 200 -19.62 21.58 -17.40
N TYR A 201 -19.47 21.04 -18.61
CA TYR A 201 -18.22 20.42 -19.03
C TYR A 201 -17.19 21.55 -19.20
N GLU A 202 -16.75 22.14 -18.09
CA GLU A 202 -15.43 22.73 -18.07
C GLU A 202 -14.46 21.57 -18.26
N GLY A 203 -13.45 21.71 -19.11
CA GLY A 203 -12.40 20.70 -19.28
C GLY A 203 -11.58 20.43 -18.00
N ASP A 204 -12.08 20.89 -16.85
CA ASP A 204 -11.40 21.20 -15.60
C ASP A 204 -11.86 20.31 -14.44
N THR A 205 -12.80 19.38 -14.63
CA THR A 205 -12.96 18.19 -13.73
C THR A 205 -11.84 17.18 -13.94
N CYS A 206 -10.64 17.72 -14.11
CA CYS A 206 -9.39 17.08 -13.86
C CYS A 206 -9.43 16.49 -12.45
N PHE A 207 -8.95 15.26 -12.28
CA PHE A 207 -8.54 14.73 -10.99
C PHE A 207 -7.40 15.63 -10.47
N ALA A 208 -7.74 16.81 -9.95
CA ALA A 208 -6.82 17.91 -9.67
C ALA A 208 -5.91 17.64 -8.47
N ASP A 209 -5.80 16.40 -8.04
CA ASP A 209 -5.17 16.10 -6.78
C ASP A 209 -4.60 14.67 -6.89
N GLU A 210 -3.36 14.59 -7.42
CA GLU A 210 -2.36 13.77 -6.73
C GLU A 210 -2.38 14.28 -5.29
N VAL A 211 -3.33 13.79 -4.51
CA VAL A 211 -3.47 14.16 -3.13
C VAL A 211 -2.20 13.68 -2.47
N ILE A 212 -1.23 14.59 -2.33
CA ILE A 212 0.06 14.26 -1.75
C ILE A 212 -0.26 13.95 -0.29
N GLN A 213 -0.28 12.65 0.01
CA GLN A 213 -0.36 12.20 1.38
C GLN A 213 0.83 12.81 2.12
N PRO A 214 0.59 13.54 3.23
CA PRO A 214 1.68 14.15 3.97
C PRO A 214 2.57 13.04 4.54
N ALA A 215 3.76 12.88 3.99
CA ALA A 215 4.79 12.02 4.50
C ALA A 215 5.87 12.89 5.16
N LEU A 216 5.92 12.86 6.49
CA LEU A 216 6.97 13.51 7.26
C LEU A 216 8.04 12.46 7.55
N THR A 217 9.26 12.72 7.08
CA THR A 217 10.41 11.84 7.27
C THR A 217 11.51 12.65 7.91
N TYR A 218 12.02 12.18 9.04
CA TYR A 218 13.19 12.73 9.73
C TYR A 218 14.30 11.67 9.68
N PRO A 219 15.18 11.72 8.67
CA PRO A 219 16.29 10.78 8.57
C PRO A 219 17.25 10.96 9.75
N GLY A 220 17.69 9.87 10.35
CA GLY A 220 18.52 9.92 11.55
C GLY A 220 18.90 8.56 12.12
N ALA A 221 19.85 8.58 13.05
CA ALA A 221 20.17 7.44 13.90
C ALA A 221 19.49 7.60 15.28
N TYR A 222 18.52 6.75 15.55
CA TYR A 222 17.76 6.71 16.80
C TYR A 222 18.29 5.55 17.64
N ARG A 223 19.02 5.87 18.70
CA ARG A 223 19.68 4.89 19.58
C ARG A 223 18.87 4.55 20.83
N ARG A 224 17.72 5.19 20.98
CA ARG A 224 16.72 4.93 22.02
C ARG A 224 15.58 4.09 21.45
N VAL A 225 14.75 3.54 22.33
CA VAL A 225 13.65 2.65 21.93
C VAL A 225 12.65 3.44 21.10
N SER A 226 12.47 3.01 19.86
CA SER A 226 11.50 3.57 18.92
C SER A 226 10.32 2.62 18.75
N VAL A 227 9.13 3.16 18.52
CA VAL A 227 7.88 2.40 18.39
C VAL A 227 7.21 2.75 17.08
N GLU A 228 6.80 1.71 16.36
CA GLU A 228 5.94 1.80 15.19
C GLU A 228 4.48 1.64 15.59
N LEU A 229 3.67 2.66 15.29
CA LEU A 229 2.25 2.73 15.55
C LEU A 229 1.50 2.73 14.21
N LYS A 230 0.53 1.83 14.05
CA LYS A 230 -0.41 1.83 12.92
C LYS A 230 -1.62 2.70 13.27
N ILE A 231 -2.05 3.53 12.32
CA ILE A 231 -3.23 4.39 12.48
C ILE A 231 -4.42 3.71 11.81
N HIS A 232 -5.53 3.61 12.54
CA HIS A 232 -6.82 3.19 12.02
C HIS A 232 -7.85 4.33 12.10
N HIS A 233 -8.84 4.31 11.21
CA HIS A 233 -10.02 5.18 11.24
C HIS A 233 -9.77 6.71 11.19
N LEU A 234 -8.62 7.17 10.70
CA LEU A 234 -8.32 8.61 10.55
C LEU A 234 -9.38 9.35 9.73
N ALA A 235 -9.83 8.77 8.61
CA ALA A 235 -10.84 9.37 7.74
C ALA A 235 -12.21 9.49 8.43
N VAL A 236 -12.62 8.43 9.14
CA VAL A 236 -13.88 8.42 9.91
C VAL A 236 -13.82 9.49 11.01
N ASN A 237 -12.75 9.52 11.81
CA ASN A 237 -12.58 10.52 12.85
C ASN A 237 -12.61 11.95 12.29
N SER A 238 -11.90 12.19 11.18
CA SER A 238 -11.81 13.50 10.54
C SER A 238 -13.17 13.99 10.04
N LEU A 239 -13.97 13.11 9.43
CA LEU A 239 -15.33 13.44 8.99
C LEU A 239 -16.24 13.84 10.16
N LEU A 240 -16.17 13.12 11.28
CA LEU A 240 -17.03 13.37 12.44
C LEU A 240 -16.61 14.62 13.22
N LYS A 241 -15.31 14.85 13.35
CA LYS A 241 -14.73 15.97 14.11
C LYS A 241 -14.49 17.21 13.24
N SER A 242 -14.86 17.19 11.96
CA SER A 242 -14.73 18.31 11.01
C SER A 242 -15.20 19.66 11.58
N SER A 243 -16.39 19.69 12.19
CA SER A 243 -16.96 20.89 12.82
C SER A 243 -16.10 21.45 13.96
N GLN A 244 -15.49 20.58 14.77
CA GLN A 244 -14.63 21.00 15.88
C GLN A 244 -13.30 21.57 15.36
N VAL A 245 -12.78 20.99 14.27
CA VAL A 245 -11.57 21.49 13.60
C VAL A 245 -11.81 22.90 13.02
N ASP A 246 -12.99 23.14 12.44
CA ASP A 246 -13.39 24.46 11.95
C ASP A 246 -13.46 25.53 13.05
N GLU A 247 -14.09 25.18 14.18
CA GLU A 247 -14.21 26.07 15.34
C GLU A 247 -12.84 26.44 15.92
N MET A 248 -11.89 25.50 15.94
CA MET A 248 -10.53 25.73 16.45
C MET A 248 -9.70 26.68 15.57
N GLU A 249 -9.96 26.72 14.27
CA GLU A 249 -9.23 27.56 13.32
C GLU A 249 -9.87 28.94 13.13
N GLY A 250 -11.10 29.16 13.62
CA GLY A 250 -11.79 30.44 13.53
C GLY A 250 -12.27 30.79 12.11
N GLY A 251 -12.39 29.80 11.22
CA GLY A 251 -12.89 29.93 9.85
C GLY A 251 -13.41 28.59 9.31
N SER A 252 -14.36 28.59 8.38
CA SER A 252 -14.87 27.33 7.79
C SER A 252 -13.76 26.66 6.95
N VAL A 253 -13.79 25.31 6.81
CA VAL A 253 -12.86 24.54 5.96
C VAL A 253 -12.67 25.16 4.56
N SER A 254 -13.66 25.90 4.06
CA SER A 254 -13.68 26.59 2.77
C SER A 254 -12.68 27.74 2.62
N SER A 255 -12.14 28.29 3.72
CA SER A 255 -11.43 29.57 3.68
C SER A 255 -9.95 29.52 3.22
N PHE A 256 -9.49 28.40 2.64
CA PHE A 256 -8.08 28.19 2.26
C PHE A 256 -7.83 27.83 0.78
N GLY A 257 -8.76 28.14 -0.12
CA GLY A 257 -8.39 28.41 -1.51
C GLY A 257 -7.83 29.83 -1.61
N ASP A 258 -6.51 29.96 -1.75
CA ASP A 258 -5.70 31.18 -1.97
C ASP A 258 -6.14 32.53 -1.38
N ASN A 259 -5.27 33.11 -0.55
CA ASN A 259 -5.38 34.49 -0.05
C ASN A 259 -5.34 35.53 -1.20
N MET A 260 -6.49 35.89 -1.77
CA MET A 260 -6.69 37.16 -2.47
C MET A 260 -8.01 37.81 -2.04
N PRO A 261 -8.03 39.08 -1.63
CA PRO A 261 -9.27 39.80 -1.41
C PRO A 261 -9.99 39.99 -2.75
N PRO A 262 -11.33 39.88 -2.82
CA PRO A 262 -12.06 40.07 -4.05
C PRO A 262 -11.86 41.51 -4.53
N GLY A 263 -11.19 41.66 -5.67
CA GLY A 263 -11.21 42.90 -6.43
C GLY A 263 -12.63 43.20 -6.88
N ALA A 264 -13.02 44.48 -6.87
CA ALA A 264 -14.40 44.95 -7.07
C ALA A 264 -15.03 44.71 -8.47
N HIS A 265 -14.51 43.75 -9.24
CA HIS A 265 -15.03 43.34 -10.55
C HIS A 265 -14.96 41.82 -10.69
N GLY A 266 -15.82 41.10 -9.95
CA GLY A 266 -16.04 39.67 -10.14
C GLY A 266 -16.88 39.44 -11.40
N THR A 267 -16.27 38.97 -12.47
CA THR A 267 -16.95 38.23 -13.54
C THR A 267 -17.31 36.84 -13.02
N GLU A 268 -18.48 36.33 -13.44
CA GLU A 268 -19.22 35.17 -12.91
C GLU A 268 -18.54 33.79 -13.07
N THR A 269 -17.23 33.67 -12.88
CA THR A 269 -16.45 32.44 -13.14
C THR A 269 -15.58 32.00 -11.95
N ASP A 270 -15.98 32.28 -10.72
CA ASP A 270 -15.38 31.70 -9.50
C ASP A 270 -16.41 30.77 -8.84
N PHE A 271 -16.59 29.56 -9.41
CA PHE A 271 -17.50 28.51 -8.89
C PHE A 271 -16.77 27.33 -8.24
N ASP A 272 -15.45 27.44 -8.05
CA ASP A 272 -14.60 26.43 -7.42
C ASP A 272 -14.67 26.52 -5.87
N ASP A 273 -15.85 26.80 -5.32
CA ASP A 273 -16.04 26.96 -3.88
C ASP A 273 -16.39 25.60 -3.25
N PRO A 274 -15.51 25.02 -2.40
CA PRO A 274 -15.83 23.82 -1.60
C PRO A 274 -17.04 24.03 -0.67
N SER A 275 -17.59 25.24 -0.56
CA SER A 275 -18.87 25.50 0.11
C SER A 275 -20.08 24.83 -0.57
N LEU A 276 -20.02 24.52 -1.88
CA LEU A 276 -21.15 23.92 -2.60
C LEU A 276 -21.38 22.45 -2.23
N CYS A 277 -20.34 21.71 -1.84
CA CYS A 277 -20.44 20.31 -1.43
C CYS A 277 -20.74 20.15 0.07
N LEU A 278 -20.78 21.24 0.85
CA LEU A 278 -20.97 21.21 2.30
C LEU A 278 -22.28 20.52 2.74
N PRO A 279 -23.45 20.74 2.09
CA PRO A 279 -24.68 20.04 2.44
C PRO A 279 -24.55 18.52 2.25
N ALA A 280 -23.92 18.08 1.16
CA ALA A 280 -23.65 16.67 0.89
C ALA A 280 -22.67 16.07 1.91
N PHE A 281 -21.65 16.84 2.30
CA PHE A 281 -20.70 16.47 3.34
C PHE A 281 -21.37 16.29 4.71
N GLN A 282 -22.37 17.11 5.05
CA GLN A 282 -23.16 16.95 6.28
C GLN A 282 -24.05 15.69 6.22
N VAL A 283 -24.65 15.38 5.07
CA VAL A 283 -25.40 14.11 4.87
C VAL A 283 -24.48 12.92 5.11
N LEU A 284 -23.28 12.97 4.52
CA LEU A 284 -22.27 11.94 4.66
C LEU A 284 -21.86 11.76 6.13
N LYS A 285 -21.62 12.86 6.85
CA LYS A 285 -21.33 12.82 8.29
C LYS A 285 -22.43 12.12 9.08
N GLN A 286 -23.70 12.43 8.83
CA GLN A 286 -24.83 11.79 9.50
C GLN A 286 -24.96 10.30 9.14
N LEU A 287 -24.69 9.94 7.89
CA LEU A 287 -24.70 8.54 7.45
C LEU A 287 -23.64 7.73 8.21
N ILE A 288 -22.41 8.24 8.29
CA ILE A 288 -21.31 7.57 8.99
C ILE A 288 -21.57 7.48 10.50
N GLN A 289 -22.20 8.48 11.12
CA GLN A 289 -22.66 8.38 12.52
C GLN A 289 -23.64 7.21 12.73
N ARG A 290 -24.58 6.99 11.79
CA ARG A 290 -25.50 5.85 11.84
C ARG A 290 -24.75 4.52 11.67
N CYS A 291 -23.83 4.43 10.71
CA CYS A 291 -23.01 3.22 10.52
C CYS A 291 -22.17 2.88 11.75
N ILE A 292 -21.64 3.88 12.46
CA ILE A 292 -20.92 3.67 13.74
C ILE A 292 -21.87 3.14 14.81
N SER A 293 -23.07 3.73 14.92
CA SER A 293 -24.09 3.22 15.84
C SER A 293 -24.40 1.75 15.53
N ASP A 294 -24.57 1.39 14.26
CA ASP A 294 -24.82 0.01 13.85
C ASP A 294 -23.63 -0.91 14.23
N ALA A 295 -22.40 -0.49 13.95
CA ALA A 295 -21.20 -1.27 14.25
C ALA A 295 -21.04 -1.50 15.78
N VAL A 296 -21.17 -0.44 16.58
CA VAL A 296 -20.94 -0.49 18.04
C VAL A 296 -22.12 -1.10 18.79
N SER A 297 -23.36 -0.73 18.47
CA SER A 297 -24.54 -1.17 19.23
C SER A 297 -25.06 -2.54 18.79
N SER A 298 -25.02 -2.83 17.48
CA SER A 298 -25.56 -4.09 16.93
C SER A 298 -24.48 -5.11 16.58
N GLY A 299 -23.19 -4.74 16.66
CA GLY A 299 -22.08 -5.62 16.31
C GLY A 299 -22.07 -5.98 14.82
N ASN A 300 -22.55 -5.08 13.96
CA ASN A 300 -22.72 -5.37 12.55
C ASN A 300 -21.38 -5.29 11.79
N VAL A 301 -20.91 -6.45 11.34
CA VAL A 301 -19.64 -6.62 10.60
C VAL A 301 -19.62 -5.87 9.27
N TYR A 302 -20.78 -5.72 8.61
CA TYR A 302 -20.87 -5.00 7.33
C TYR A 302 -20.74 -3.49 7.52
N ALA A 303 -21.32 -2.96 8.60
CA ALA A 303 -21.20 -1.55 8.95
C ALA A 303 -19.73 -1.20 9.27
N ASP A 304 -19.06 -2.06 10.07
CA ASP A 304 -17.63 -1.93 10.37
C ASP A 304 -16.76 -1.96 9.11
N ALA A 305 -17.02 -2.90 8.20
CA ALA A 305 -16.30 -2.97 6.92
C ALA A 305 -16.49 -1.71 6.05
N ILE A 306 -17.70 -1.12 6.02
CA ILE A 306 -17.94 0.15 5.31
C ILE A 306 -17.13 1.29 5.95
N LEU A 307 -17.05 1.36 7.28
CA LEU A 307 -16.28 2.38 8.00
C LEU A 307 -14.77 2.28 7.72
N GLN A 308 -14.22 1.06 7.70
CA GLN A 308 -12.82 0.81 7.37
C GLN A 308 -12.48 1.24 5.94
N HIS A 309 -13.43 1.09 5.00
CA HIS A 309 -13.25 1.42 3.59
C HIS A 309 -13.86 2.78 3.17
N LEU A 310 -14.23 3.65 4.11
CA LEU A 310 -14.80 4.97 3.83
C LEU A 310 -13.89 5.82 2.94
N TYR A 311 -12.60 5.91 3.28
CA TYR A 311 -11.64 6.69 2.52
C TYR A 311 -11.48 6.15 1.09
N ARG A 312 -11.37 4.82 0.96
CA ARG A 312 -11.32 4.13 -0.32
C ARG A 312 -12.54 4.45 -1.19
N TRP A 313 -13.74 4.47 -0.60
CA TRP A 313 -14.96 4.76 -1.34
C TRP A 313 -14.96 6.17 -1.93
N LEU A 314 -14.60 7.17 -1.14
CA LEU A 314 -14.52 8.56 -1.61
C LEU A 314 -13.40 8.79 -2.64
N CYS A 315 -12.27 8.08 -2.52
CA CYS A 315 -11.17 8.19 -3.47
C CYS A 315 -11.43 7.48 -4.80
N SER A 316 -12.37 6.54 -4.87
CA SER A 316 -12.50 5.66 -6.02
C SER A 316 -13.33 6.29 -7.14
N PRO A 317 -12.76 6.50 -8.34
CA PRO A 317 -13.55 6.94 -9.50
C PRO A 317 -14.53 5.86 -9.98
N ARG A 318 -14.46 4.64 -9.42
CA ARG A 318 -15.42 3.57 -9.72
C ARG A 318 -16.71 3.69 -8.91
N SER A 319 -16.74 4.51 -7.85
CA SER A 319 -17.97 4.82 -7.13
C SER A 319 -18.87 5.66 -8.03
N LYS A 320 -20.16 5.33 -8.05
CA LYS A 320 -21.16 6.02 -8.86
C LYS A 320 -21.42 7.44 -8.39
N LEU A 321 -21.25 7.68 -7.08
CA LEU A 321 -21.40 9.00 -6.45
C LEU A 321 -20.05 9.66 -6.17
N HIS A 322 -19.00 9.25 -6.89
CA HIS A 322 -17.69 9.86 -6.74
C HIS A 322 -17.76 11.37 -7.02
N ASP A 323 -17.30 12.15 -6.04
CA ASP A 323 -17.14 13.59 -6.16
C ASP A 323 -15.74 13.97 -5.64
N PRO A 324 -14.84 14.47 -6.52
CA PRO A 324 -13.53 14.95 -6.13
C PRO A 324 -13.60 16.09 -5.09
N ALA A 325 -14.64 16.93 -5.09
CA ALA A 325 -14.77 18.01 -4.12
C ALA A 325 -14.98 17.49 -2.70
N LEU A 326 -15.82 16.46 -2.51
CA LEU A 326 -16.01 15.79 -1.21
C LEU A 326 -14.71 15.14 -0.73
N HIS A 327 -13.97 14.51 -1.65
CA HIS A 327 -12.67 13.93 -1.34
C HIS A 327 -11.66 14.99 -0.88
N ARG A 328 -11.53 16.11 -1.61
CA ARG A 328 -10.64 17.22 -1.25
C ARG A 328 -10.98 17.81 0.11
N LEU A 329 -12.27 18.00 0.38
CA LEU A 329 -12.75 18.51 1.66
C LEU A 329 -12.37 17.58 2.81
N LEU A 330 -12.68 16.28 2.69
CA LEU A 330 -12.30 15.29 3.70
C LEU A 330 -10.79 15.25 3.89
N HIS A 331 -10.03 15.22 2.79
CA HIS A 331 -8.58 15.15 2.84
C HIS A 331 -7.95 16.36 3.52
N SER A 332 -8.47 17.57 3.27
CA SER A 332 -8.05 18.79 3.97
C SER A 332 -8.25 18.67 5.47
N VAL A 333 -9.42 18.20 5.92
CA VAL A 333 -9.69 17.95 7.34
C VAL A 333 -8.77 16.87 7.90
N MET A 334 -8.50 15.79 7.14
CA MET A 334 -7.56 14.74 7.55
C MET A 334 -6.14 15.28 7.75
N LYS A 335 -5.63 16.14 6.85
CA LYS A 335 -4.33 16.79 7.03
C LYS A 335 -4.29 17.59 8.33
N LYS A 336 -5.35 18.34 8.63
CA LYS A 336 -5.45 19.17 9.85
C LYS A 336 -5.47 18.30 11.11
N VAL A 337 -6.36 17.31 11.18
CA VAL A 337 -6.44 16.37 12.31
C VAL A 337 -5.11 15.63 12.51
N PHE A 338 -4.48 15.20 11.43
CA PHE A 338 -3.18 14.54 11.48
C PHE A 338 -2.07 15.47 11.99
N ALA A 339 -2.03 16.72 11.53
CA ALA A 339 -1.08 17.70 12.04
C ALA A 339 -1.27 18.00 13.54
N LEU A 340 -2.53 18.10 13.99
CA LEU A 340 -2.87 18.24 15.42
C LEU A 340 -2.44 17.01 16.22
N LEU A 341 -2.68 15.81 15.70
CA LEU A 341 -2.24 14.57 16.33
C LEU A 341 -0.72 14.55 16.52
N LEU A 342 0.05 14.88 15.48
CA LEU A 342 1.51 14.95 15.57
C LEU A 342 2.01 16.06 16.51
N ALA A 343 1.32 17.20 16.57
CA ALA A 343 1.62 18.24 17.55
C ALA A 343 1.41 17.73 18.98
N GLU A 344 0.40 16.89 19.23
CA GLU A 344 0.15 16.29 20.54
C GLU A 344 1.17 15.23 20.93
N PHE A 345 1.61 14.39 19.99
CA PHE A 345 2.77 13.51 20.22
C PHE A 345 4.00 14.30 20.70
N ARG A 346 4.32 15.41 20.02
CA ARG A 346 5.45 16.27 20.40
C ARG A 346 5.25 16.93 21.77
N LYS A 347 4.04 17.38 22.10
CA LYS A 347 3.72 17.94 23.44
C LYS A 347 3.85 16.90 24.55
N LEU A 348 3.55 15.63 24.28
CA LEU A 348 3.73 14.50 25.19
C LEU A 348 5.18 13.98 25.24
N GLY A 349 6.12 14.66 24.58
CA GLY A 349 7.54 14.34 24.60
C GLY A 349 7.95 13.22 23.64
N ALA A 350 7.10 12.82 22.71
CA ALA A 350 7.45 11.84 21.67
C ALA A 350 8.07 12.56 20.47
N ASN A 351 9.26 12.11 20.07
CA ASN A 351 9.92 12.62 18.87
C ASN A 351 9.44 11.83 17.66
N VAL A 352 8.85 12.51 16.67
CA VAL A 352 8.35 11.85 15.45
C VAL A 352 9.52 11.59 14.51
N ILE A 353 9.73 10.32 14.14
CA ILE A 353 10.75 9.88 13.16
C ILE A 353 10.14 9.85 11.77
N PHE A 354 8.97 9.24 11.65
CA PHE A 354 8.24 9.10 10.41
C PHE A 354 6.75 9.21 10.68
N ALA A 355 5.99 9.84 9.78
CA ALA A 355 4.55 9.87 9.89
C ALA A 355 3.89 10.02 8.51
N ASN A 356 2.92 9.15 8.23
CA ASN A 356 1.93 9.30 7.17
C ASN A 356 0.54 8.92 7.72
N PHE A 357 -0.51 8.91 6.89
CA PHE A 357 -1.87 8.60 7.33
C PHE A 357 -2.10 7.15 7.79
N SER A 358 -1.17 6.24 7.52
CA SER A 358 -1.27 4.82 7.88
C SER A 358 -0.42 4.43 9.08
N LYS A 359 0.68 5.16 9.34
CA LYS A 359 1.74 4.76 10.26
C LYS A 359 2.47 5.97 10.83
N ILE A 360 2.84 5.88 12.10
CA ILE A 360 3.72 6.81 12.80
C ILE A 360 4.85 6.01 13.47
N ILE A 361 6.09 6.44 13.29
CA ILE A 361 7.23 5.94 14.07
C ILE A 361 7.65 7.06 15.03
N ILE A 362 7.70 6.75 16.32
CA ILE A 362 8.14 7.67 17.36
C ILE A 362 9.37 7.14 18.08
N ASP A 363 10.27 8.04 18.47
CA ASP A 363 11.28 7.80 19.49
C ASP A 363 10.67 8.16 20.86
N THR A 364 10.66 7.17 21.76
CA THR A 364 10.10 7.30 23.12
C THR A 364 11.03 8.04 24.07
N GLY A 365 12.29 8.24 23.68
CA GLY A 365 13.33 8.77 24.55
C GLY A 365 13.75 7.81 25.67
N LYS A 366 13.21 6.58 25.72
CA LYS A 366 13.51 5.57 26.75
C LYS A 366 14.56 4.58 26.25
N ILE A 367 15.37 4.09 27.19
CA ILE A 367 16.43 3.12 26.91
C ILE A 367 15.92 1.69 27.15
N ASP A 368 15.18 1.50 28.24
CA ASP A 368 14.62 0.21 28.61
C ASP A 368 13.30 -0.07 27.89
N LEU A 369 13.15 -1.31 27.42
CA LEU A 369 11.94 -1.77 26.72
C LEU A 369 10.68 -1.67 27.59
N SER A 370 10.77 -2.10 28.86
CA SER A 370 9.63 -2.06 29.79
C SER A 370 9.14 -0.62 30.00
N SER A 371 10.06 0.33 30.16
CA SER A 371 9.73 1.75 30.28
C SER A 371 9.15 2.32 28.98
N ALA A 372 9.62 1.87 27.82
CA ALA A 372 9.07 2.26 26.52
C ALA A 372 7.63 1.75 26.33
N HIS A 373 7.33 0.51 26.71
CA HIS A 373 5.96 -0.02 26.70
C HIS A 373 5.04 0.78 27.63
N ALA A 374 5.46 1.01 28.87
CA ALA A 374 4.68 1.79 29.83
C ALA A 374 4.44 3.24 29.36
N TYR A 375 5.45 3.86 28.73
CA TYR A 375 5.31 5.16 28.10
C TYR A 375 4.30 5.13 26.96
N CYS A 376 4.42 4.15 26.05
CA CYS A 376 3.51 3.98 24.92
C CYS A 376 2.07 3.81 25.41
N ASP A 377 1.81 2.91 26.36
CA ASP A 377 0.46 2.68 26.90
C ASP A 377 -0.13 3.94 27.55
N SER A 378 0.70 4.71 28.27
CA SER A 378 0.29 5.97 28.88
C SER A 378 -0.03 7.04 27.83
N LEU A 379 0.77 7.10 26.76
CA LEU A 379 0.60 8.04 25.66
C LEU A 379 -0.70 7.73 24.91
N LEU A 380 -0.94 6.46 24.58
CA LEU A 380 -2.14 6.01 23.89
C LEU A 380 -3.40 6.31 24.71
N LYS A 381 -3.39 6.00 26.01
CA LYS A 381 -4.50 6.36 26.92
C LYS A 381 -4.74 7.86 26.97
N THR A 382 -3.68 8.66 27.01
CA THR A 382 -3.79 10.13 27.05
C THR A 382 -4.40 10.68 25.76
N LEU A 383 -4.03 10.12 24.60
CA LEU A 383 -4.63 10.51 23.31
C LEU A 383 -6.11 10.14 23.24
N GLN A 384 -6.51 8.96 23.72
CA GLN A 384 -7.91 8.53 23.76
C GLN A 384 -8.80 9.40 24.65
N THR A 385 -8.25 10.06 25.67
CA THR A 385 -9.04 10.99 26.51
C THR A 385 -9.45 12.27 25.79
N ARG A 386 -8.86 12.56 24.62
CA ARG A 386 -9.16 13.78 23.87
C ARG A 386 -10.28 13.54 22.87
N ASP A 387 -11.31 14.37 22.96
CA ASP A 387 -12.50 14.28 22.09
C ASP A 387 -12.16 14.35 20.58
N LEU A 388 -11.13 15.12 20.21
CA LEU A 388 -10.68 15.23 18.81
C LEU A 388 -10.16 13.94 18.20
N PHE A 389 -9.71 12.97 19.02
CA PHE A 389 -9.10 11.72 18.56
C PHE A 389 -9.89 10.48 19.01
N GLU A 390 -11.14 10.67 19.45
CA GLU A 390 -12.01 9.63 20.00
C GLU A 390 -12.05 8.36 19.13
N TRP A 391 -12.11 8.53 17.81
CA TRP A 391 -12.25 7.41 16.86
C TRP A 391 -10.93 6.96 16.24
N ILE A 392 -9.81 7.59 16.60
CA ILE A 392 -8.49 7.18 16.10
C ILE A 392 -7.97 6.06 16.98
N GLU A 393 -7.83 4.87 16.39
CA GLU A 393 -7.15 3.76 17.05
C GLU A 393 -5.70 3.69 16.59
N LEU A 394 -4.80 3.55 17.57
CA LEU A 394 -3.36 3.49 17.38
C LEU A 394 -2.86 2.15 17.91
N GLU A 395 -2.42 1.29 17.01
CA GLU A 395 -1.97 -0.07 17.32
C GLU A 395 -0.42 -0.14 17.29
N PRO A 396 0.25 -0.49 18.40
CA PRO A 396 1.69 -0.68 18.41
C PRO A 396 2.08 -2.00 17.71
N LEU A 397 2.89 -1.93 16.65
CA LEU A 397 3.32 -3.08 15.86
C LEU A 397 4.72 -3.57 16.25
N HIS A 398 5.71 -2.70 16.15
CA HIS A 398 7.12 -3.06 16.32
C HIS A 398 7.82 -2.11 17.31
N PHE A 399 8.61 -2.71 18.21
CA PHE A 399 9.52 -2.00 19.09
C PHE A 399 10.94 -2.20 18.56
N TRP A 400 11.69 -1.11 18.42
CA TRP A 400 13.06 -1.10 17.93
C TRP A 400 13.98 -0.64 19.04
N HIS A 401 14.97 -1.45 19.43
CA HIS A 401 15.96 -1.04 20.40
C HIS A 401 16.86 0.09 19.87
N SER A 402 17.20 0.01 18.59
CA SER A 402 17.88 1.06 17.85
C SER A 402 17.42 1.01 16.40
N LEU A 403 17.21 2.18 15.81
CA LEU A 403 16.73 2.35 14.45
C LEU A 403 17.61 3.37 13.70
N LEU A 404 18.18 2.96 12.58
CA LEU A 404 18.82 3.83 11.61
C LEU A 404 17.83 4.01 10.45
N PHE A 405 17.30 5.21 10.31
CA PHE A 405 16.17 5.47 9.43
C PHE A 405 16.53 6.51 8.38
N MET A 406 16.34 6.18 7.10
CA MET A 406 16.49 7.12 5.99
C MET A 406 15.13 7.49 5.42
N ASP A 407 14.33 6.48 5.07
CA ASP A 407 12.93 6.60 4.66
C ASP A 407 12.18 5.28 4.94
N GLN A 408 10.92 5.20 4.52
CA GLN A 408 10.05 4.03 4.76
C GLN A 408 10.54 2.72 4.12
N TYR A 409 11.48 2.77 3.16
CA TYR A 409 12.04 1.60 2.44
C TYR A 409 13.53 1.37 2.74
N ASN A 410 14.20 2.37 3.31
CA ASN A 410 15.62 2.39 3.62
C ASN A 410 15.80 2.61 5.12
N TYR A 411 15.83 1.52 5.87
CA TYR A 411 16.05 1.50 7.31
C TYR A 411 16.73 0.21 7.77
N GLY A 412 17.45 0.30 8.87
CA GLY A 412 17.97 -0.86 9.59
C GLY A 412 17.69 -0.71 11.07
N GLY A 413 17.28 -1.78 11.74
CA GLY A 413 16.92 -1.70 13.15
C GLY A 413 17.12 -3.01 13.89
N ILE A 414 17.39 -2.90 15.18
CA ILE A 414 17.45 -4.03 16.10
C ILE A 414 16.05 -4.21 16.67
N GLN A 415 15.33 -5.24 16.21
CA GLN A 415 13.95 -5.46 16.62
C GLN A 415 13.92 -6.08 18.02
N ALA A 416 13.07 -5.52 18.88
CA ALA A 416 12.76 -6.15 20.15
C ALA A 416 11.73 -7.25 19.92
N LYS A 417 12.02 -8.46 20.40
CA LYS A 417 11.04 -9.54 20.40
C LYS A 417 10.00 -9.26 21.49
N THR A 418 8.74 -9.12 21.09
CA THR A 418 7.60 -9.12 22.02
C THR A 418 7.58 -10.49 22.70
N GLN A 419 8.04 -10.56 23.95
CA GLN A 419 8.10 -11.83 24.67
C GLN A 419 6.68 -12.42 24.83
N ASN A 420 6.48 -13.63 24.28
CA ASN A 420 5.72 -14.64 25.02
C ASN A 420 6.51 -14.90 26.31
N ARG A 421 5.86 -14.73 27.47
CA ARG A 421 6.47 -14.63 28.82
C ARG A 421 7.35 -15.81 29.31
N ASP A 422 7.65 -16.82 28.49
CA ASP A 422 8.13 -18.13 28.99
C ASP A 422 9.47 -18.66 28.40
N SER A 423 10.32 -17.83 27.77
CA SER A 423 11.66 -18.31 27.32
C SER A 423 12.80 -17.53 27.97
N SER A 424 13.63 -18.26 28.71
CA SER A 424 14.83 -17.80 29.42
C SER A 424 15.84 -17.06 28.53
N TYR A 425 16.43 -16.01 29.10
CA TYR A 425 17.44 -15.14 28.49
C TYR A 425 18.64 -15.91 27.94
N GLY A 426 18.74 -16.00 26.62
CA GLY A 426 19.98 -16.25 25.89
C GLY A 426 20.27 -15.06 24.99
N ASP A 427 21.50 -14.52 25.06
CA ASP A 427 22.01 -13.39 24.26
C ASP A 427 22.13 -13.70 22.74
N ASN A 428 21.55 -14.82 22.28
CA ASN A 428 21.67 -15.38 20.94
C ASN A 428 20.48 -15.07 20.01
N ASP A 429 19.52 -14.24 20.46
CA ASP A 429 18.25 -14.07 19.74
C ASP A 429 17.99 -12.60 19.33
N ILE A 430 19.04 -11.91 18.88
CA ILE A 430 19.00 -10.54 18.38
C ILE A 430 18.65 -10.58 16.89
N ASP A 431 17.49 -10.04 16.54
CA ASP A 431 17.06 -9.92 15.15
C ASP A 431 17.38 -8.52 14.61
N ILE A 432 18.35 -8.43 13.70
CA ILE A 432 18.71 -7.19 13.02
C ILE A 432 17.99 -7.17 11.68
N VAL A 433 16.94 -6.35 11.59
CA VAL A 433 16.22 -6.13 10.34
C VAL A 433 16.99 -5.14 9.50
N SER A 434 17.29 -5.51 8.25
CA SER A 434 18.03 -4.69 7.31
C SER A 434 17.23 -4.56 6.02
N SER A 435 16.57 -3.41 5.83
CA SER A 435 15.76 -3.11 4.66
C SER A 435 16.38 -1.91 3.93
N TRP A 436 17.21 -2.16 2.93
CA TRP A 436 17.90 -1.10 2.18
C TRP A 436 17.65 -1.25 0.69
N ASN A 437 16.59 -0.65 0.18
CA ASN A 437 16.29 -0.63 -1.25
C ASN A 437 17.43 0.00 -2.07
N ILE A 438 18.11 1.03 -1.54
CA ILE A 438 19.30 1.62 -2.18
C ILE A 438 20.45 0.61 -2.38
N ALA A 439 20.51 -0.46 -1.58
CA ALA A 439 21.55 -1.48 -1.72
C ALA A 439 21.31 -2.36 -2.95
N GLU A 440 20.07 -2.51 -3.42
CA GLU A 440 19.74 -3.30 -4.62
C GLU A 440 20.38 -2.71 -5.89
N TYR A 441 20.63 -1.40 -5.89
CA TYR A 441 21.31 -0.67 -6.97
C TYR A 441 22.85 -0.77 -6.91
N LEU A 442 23.39 -1.48 -5.93
CA LEU A 442 24.81 -1.83 -5.86
C LEU A 442 25.07 -3.20 -6.51
N PRO A 443 26.27 -3.45 -7.06
CA PRO A 443 26.63 -4.77 -7.58
C PRO A 443 26.45 -5.86 -6.54
N LYS A 444 25.89 -7.02 -6.92
CA LYS A 444 25.58 -8.14 -6.01
C LYS A 444 26.71 -8.49 -5.03
N VAL A 445 27.97 -8.47 -5.50
CA VAL A 445 29.17 -8.76 -4.68
C VAL A 445 29.38 -7.75 -3.54
N THR A 446 28.88 -6.53 -3.69
CA THR A 446 29.02 -5.43 -2.74
C THR A 446 27.82 -5.29 -1.79
N GLN A 447 26.68 -5.88 -2.12
CA GLN A 447 25.45 -5.81 -1.32
C GLN A 447 25.65 -6.43 0.07
N ASP A 448 26.25 -7.62 0.14
CA ASP A 448 26.54 -8.30 1.42
C ASP A 448 27.48 -7.47 2.30
N HIS A 449 28.50 -6.84 1.68
CA HIS A 449 29.43 -5.97 2.38
C HIS A 449 28.73 -4.73 2.93
N PHE A 450 27.81 -4.15 2.15
CA PHE A 450 27.01 -3.00 2.57
C PHE A 450 26.14 -3.36 3.79
N VAL A 451 25.35 -4.44 3.68
CA VAL A 451 24.45 -4.90 4.75
C VAL A 451 25.25 -5.21 6.02
N LEU A 452 26.37 -5.92 5.91
CA LEU A 452 27.21 -6.26 7.07
C LEU A 452 27.74 -5.02 7.80
N ILE A 453 28.28 -4.04 7.07
CA ILE A 453 28.87 -2.84 7.67
C ILE A 453 27.79 -1.97 8.33
N VAL A 454 26.61 -1.84 7.70
CA VAL A 454 25.49 -1.10 8.28
C VAL A 454 24.97 -1.80 9.54
N SER A 455 24.82 -3.13 9.51
CA SER A 455 24.41 -3.91 10.68
C SER A 455 25.40 -3.80 11.84
N GLU A 456 26.70 -3.77 11.58
CA GLU A 456 27.72 -3.52 12.62
C GLU A 456 27.65 -2.09 13.18
N PHE A 457 27.40 -1.10 12.32
CA PHE A 457 27.23 0.29 12.75
C PHE A 457 26.01 0.48 13.66
N LEU A 458 24.97 -0.33 13.48
CA LEU A 458 23.83 -0.43 14.39
C LEU A 458 24.18 -1.18 15.68
N TYR A 459 24.82 -2.35 15.56
CA TYR A 459 25.02 -3.28 16.67
C TYR A 459 26.08 -2.84 17.67
N ILE A 460 27.24 -2.34 17.21
CA ILE A 460 28.38 -1.98 18.09
C ILE A 460 27.99 -0.94 19.16
N PRO A 461 27.40 0.23 18.82
CA PRO A 461 27.04 1.21 19.82
C PRO A 461 25.93 0.72 20.75
N TRP A 462 24.97 -0.06 20.24
CA TRP A 462 23.91 -0.65 21.06
C TRP A 462 24.47 -1.67 22.07
N LYS A 463 25.37 -2.54 21.65
CA LYS A 463 26.04 -3.51 22.53
C LYS A 463 26.81 -2.80 23.64
N PHE A 464 27.61 -1.80 23.28
CA PHE A 464 28.35 -1.00 24.25
C PHE A 464 27.41 -0.33 25.26
N MET A 465 26.30 0.24 24.79
CA MET A 465 25.28 0.84 25.65
C MET A 465 24.69 -0.17 26.64
N LYS A 466 24.33 -1.38 26.18
CA LYS A 466 23.81 -2.47 27.02
C LYS A 466 24.81 -2.90 28.10
N GLU A 467 26.09 -3.02 27.74
CA GLU A 467 27.17 -3.36 28.66
C GLU A 467 27.37 -2.27 29.73
N GLN A 468 27.36 -0.99 29.35
CA GLN A 468 27.48 0.12 30.30
C GLN A 468 26.30 0.18 31.28
N ILE A 469 25.07 -0.07 30.81
CA ILE A 469 23.89 -0.15 31.68
C ILE A 469 24.04 -1.31 32.67
N ALA A 470 24.51 -2.48 32.23
CA ALA A 470 24.75 -3.61 33.11
C ALA A 470 25.81 -3.31 34.17
N ILE A 471 26.90 -2.63 33.80
CA ILE A 471 27.95 -2.21 34.75
C ILE A 471 27.38 -1.22 35.77
N GLN A 472 26.60 -0.23 35.33
CA GLN A 472 25.97 0.74 36.24
C GLN A 472 24.96 0.08 37.19
N ALA A 473 24.24 -0.95 36.73
CA ALA A 473 23.34 -1.73 37.56
C ALA A 473 24.08 -2.54 38.64
N THR A 474 25.29 -3.06 38.35
CA THR A 474 26.11 -3.78 39.34
C THR A 474 26.75 -2.87 40.41
N ILE A 475 26.90 -1.58 40.13
CA ILE A 475 27.53 -0.61 41.05
C ILE A 475 26.49 0.01 42.02
N ARG A 476 25.19 -0.02 41.69
CA ARG A 476 24.11 0.49 42.55
C ARG A 476 23.69 -0.58 43.59
N ASP A 477 24.32 -0.51 44.77
CA ASP A 477 23.94 -1.29 45.97
C ASP A 477 22.56 -0.86 46.56
N ASP A 478 21.91 -1.84 47.22
CA ASP A 478 20.55 -2.01 47.78
C ASP A 478 19.79 -0.86 48.51
N THR A 479 20.18 0.42 48.43
CA THR A 479 19.61 1.48 49.32
C THR A 479 18.75 2.56 48.67
N SER A 480 18.41 2.48 47.37
CA SER A 480 17.50 3.47 46.76
C SER A 480 16.39 2.85 45.90
N CYS A 481 15.16 2.93 46.39
CA CYS A 481 13.94 2.38 45.78
C CYS A 481 13.41 3.18 44.57
N THR A 482 14.28 3.78 43.73
CA THR A 482 13.84 4.46 42.50
C THR A 482 14.56 3.89 41.28
N PRO A 483 13.86 3.17 40.38
CA PRO A 483 14.45 2.53 39.21
C PRO A 483 14.79 3.52 38.06
N SER A 484 14.69 4.83 38.29
CA SER A 484 14.85 5.85 37.25
C SER A 484 16.31 6.27 37.09
N ILE A 485 16.88 6.09 35.89
CA ILE A 485 18.12 6.79 35.48
C ILE A 485 17.81 8.30 35.51
N THR A 486 18.63 9.09 36.22
CA THR A 486 18.47 10.56 36.22
C THR A 486 18.79 11.11 34.83
N VAL A 487 18.17 12.24 34.44
CA VAL A 487 18.39 12.87 33.12
C VAL A 487 19.88 13.04 32.82
N MET A 488 20.66 13.50 33.79
CA MET A 488 22.12 13.66 33.66
C MET A 488 22.87 12.33 33.46
N ALA A 489 22.42 11.23 34.06
CA ALA A 489 23.06 9.93 33.89
C ALA A 489 22.80 9.35 32.49
N ALA A 490 21.61 9.60 31.94
CA ALA A 490 21.28 9.24 30.56
C ALA A 490 22.09 10.05 29.53
N GLU A 491 22.24 11.36 29.75
CA GLU A 491 23.06 12.24 28.90
C GLU A 491 24.55 11.86 28.93
N ASN A 492 25.08 11.52 30.11
CA ASN A 492 26.45 11.03 30.24
C ASN A 492 26.68 9.69 29.53
N LEU A 493 25.72 8.77 29.62
CA LEU A 493 25.78 7.49 28.92
C LEU A 493 25.76 7.70 27.40
N GLU A 494 24.90 8.59 26.90
CA GLU A 494 24.82 8.94 25.49
C GLU A 494 26.14 9.54 24.99
N GLY A 495 26.76 10.44 25.77
CA GLY A 495 28.09 10.98 25.49
C GLY A 495 29.17 9.89 25.36
N GLN A 496 29.21 8.93 26.29
CA GLN A 496 30.16 7.81 26.25
C GLN A 496 29.96 6.91 25.02
N VAL A 497 28.70 6.64 24.64
CA VAL A 497 28.37 5.85 23.44
C VAL A 497 28.85 6.58 22.18
N ILE A 498 28.63 7.90 22.10
CA ILE A 498 29.08 8.72 20.95
C ILE A 498 30.60 8.75 20.85
N GLU A 499 31.31 8.92 21.96
CA GLU A 499 32.79 8.89 21.97
C GLU A 499 33.33 7.51 21.55
N HIS A 500 32.75 6.43 22.07
CA HIS A 500 33.08 5.08 21.66
C HIS A 500 32.86 4.87 20.16
N LEU A 501 31.73 5.35 19.64
CA LEU A 501 31.42 5.26 18.21
C LEU A 501 32.41 6.06 17.36
N ARG A 502 32.80 7.26 17.78
CA ARG A 502 33.80 8.10 17.09
C ARG A 502 35.16 7.39 17.00
N ASP A 503 35.59 6.74 18.09
CA ASP A 503 36.81 5.92 18.10
C ASP A 503 36.70 4.74 17.12
N LYS A 504 35.59 4.01 17.16
CA LYS A 504 35.34 2.88 16.23
C LYS A 504 35.24 3.31 14.78
N ILE A 505 34.72 4.50 14.48
CA ILE A 505 34.69 5.04 13.11
C ILE A 505 36.12 5.27 12.61
N SER A 506 36.94 5.90 13.45
CA SER A 506 38.32 6.27 13.09
C SER A 506 39.25 5.07 12.97
N THR A 507 39.01 4.01 13.74
CA THR A 507 39.84 2.80 13.78
C THR A 507 39.22 1.66 12.95
N TYR A 508 38.17 1.04 13.48
CA TYR A 508 37.56 -0.17 12.94
C TYR A 508 36.87 0.04 11.58
N PHE A 509 35.94 0.99 11.47
CA PHE A 509 35.19 1.19 10.21
C PHE A 509 36.07 1.77 9.11
N ALA A 510 36.98 2.69 9.43
CA ALA A 510 37.93 3.23 8.46
C ALA A 510 38.81 2.14 7.85
N GLU A 511 39.43 1.28 8.66
CA GLU A 511 40.26 0.18 8.17
C GLU A 511 39.44 -0.81 7.34
N LYS A 512 38.26 -1.20 7.84
CA LYS A 512 37.37 -2.15 7.16
C LYS A 512 36.90 -1.61 5.80
N LEU A 513 36.45 -0.36 5.73
CA LEU A 513 35.98 0.26 4.48
C LEU A 513 37.12 0.44 3.47
N LEU A 514 38.32 0.85 3.91
CA LEU A 514 39.48 0.93 3.02
C LEU A 514 39.84 -0.43 2.41
N ARG A 515 39.78 -1.51 3.20
CA ARG A 515 40.00 -2.88 2.73
C ARG A 515 38.92 -3.30 1.75
N THR A 516 37.65 -3.18 2.12
CA THR A 516 36.51 -3.54 1.26
C THR A 516 36.54 -2.80 -0.07
N VAL A 517 36.75 -1.48 -0.08
CA VAL A 517 36.85 -0.68 -1.32
C VAL A 517 38.04 -1.13 -2.16
N SER A 518 39.19 -1.43 -1.54
CA SER A 518 40.36 -1.94 -2.26
C SER A 518 40.10 -3.31 -2.91
N ASP A 519 39.36 -4.18 -2.24
CA ASP A 519 39.01 -5.51 -2.76
C ASP A 519 37.98 -5.40 -3.89
N ILE A 520 37.01 -4.51 -3.80
CA ILE A 520 36.08 -4.17 -4.90
C ILE A 520 36.87 -3.69 -6.13
N LEU A 521 37.81 -2.76 -5.94
CA LEU A 521 38.66 -2.25 -7.02
C LEU A 521 39.48 -3.36 -7.69
N LYS A 522 40.01 -4.33 -6.93
CA LYS A 522 40.76 -5.47 -7.49
C LYS A 522 39.84 -6.42 -8.26
N HIS A 523 38.67 -6.74 -7.70
CA HIS A 523 37.72 -7.68 -8.29
C HIS A 523 37.19 -7.19 -9.65
N PHE A 524 36.85 -5.89 -9.75
CA PHE A 524 36.32 -5.33 -11.00
C PHE A 524 37.41 -4.93 -12.02
N LYS A 525 38.64 -4.62 -11.58
CA LYS A 525 39.79 -4.48 -12.52
C LYS A 525 40.17 -5.80 -13.20
N GLY A 526 39.91 -6.95 -12.57
CA GLY A 526 40.17 -8.27 -13.12
C GLY A 526 39.21 -8.66 -14.26
N LYS A 527 37.91 -8.34 -14.13
CA LYS A 527 36.88 -8.68 -15.12
C LYS A 527 36.96 -7.87 -16.43
N SER A 528 37.43 -6.63 -16.37
CA SER A 528 37.55 -5.76 -17.57
C SER A 528 38.60 -6.23 -18.60
N LYS A 529 39.40 -7.27 -18.30
CA LYS A 529 40.42 -7.84 -19.21
C LYS A 529 40.07 -9.22 -19.77
N SER A 530 39.01 -9.88 -19.30
CA SER A 530 38.70 -11.28 -19.64
C SER A 530 37.44 -11.48 -20.49
N GLU A 531 36.68 -10.44 -20.80
CA GLU A 531 35.45 -10.52 -21.60
C GLU A 531 35.49 -9.53 -22.78
N SER A 532 36.38 -9.77 -23.75
CA SER A 532 36.40 -9.04 -25.03
C SER A 532 35.92 -9.85 -26.24
N ASP A 533 35.48 -11.11 -26.07
CA ASP A 533 35.01 -11.94 -27.19
C ASP A 533 33.85 -12.86 -26.75
N GLU A 534 32.65 -12.32 -26.53
CA GLU A 534 31.38 -13.02 -26.80
C GLU A 534 30.24 -12.00 -27.02
N PRO A 535 29.37 -12.17 -28.04
CA PRO A 535 28.24 -11.28 -28.26
C PRO A 535 27.09 -11.70 -27.33
N THR A 536 26.83 -10.92 -26.28
CA THR A 536 25.71 -11.18 -25.36
C THR A 536 24.41 -10.56 -25.86
N ASP A 537 23.64 -11.34 -26.63
CA ASP A 537 22.18 -11.26 -26.68
C ASP A 537 21.61 -11.76 -25.34
N ARG A 538 21.84 -11.01 -24.27
CA ARG A 538 21.17 -11.23 -22.97
C ARG A 538 20.54 -9.91 -22.56
N GLU A 539 19.22 -9.95 -22.46
CA GLU A 539 18.34 -8.90 -21.95
C GLU A 539 19.06 -8.08 -20.88
N SER A 540 19.30 -6.80 -21.19
CA SER A 540 19.99 -5.88 -20.29
C SER A 540 19.18 -5.75 -18.99
N ASP A 541 19.74 -6.26 -17.90
CA ASP A 541 19.24 -6.09 -16.54
C ASP A 541 18.93 -4.59 -16.30
N PRO A 542 17.72 -4.21 -15.87
CA PRO A 542 17.36 -2.81 -15.57
C PRO A 542 18.31 -2.13 -14.58
N HIS A 543 19.04 -2.92 -13.79
CA HIS A 543 20.04 -2.47 -12.81
C HIS A 543 21.49 -2.47 -13.33
N SER A 544 21.71 -2.49 -14.65
CA SER A 544 23.05 -2.42 -15.25
C SER A 544 23.82 -1.19 -14.75
N HIS A 545 24.81 -1.42 -13.87
CA HIS A 545 25.61 -0.37 -13.26
C HIS A 545 26.41 0.38 -14.33
N LYS A 546 26.08 1.65 -14.55
CA LYS A 546 26.80 2.53 -15.49
C LYS A 546 28.03 3.24 -14.88
N GLY A 547 28.40 2.93 -13.64
CA GLY A 547 29.46 3.62 -12.88
C GLY A 547 30.50 2.69 -12.25
N ASP A 548 31.58 3.28 -11.72
CA ASP A 548 32.59 2.56 -10.93
C ASP A 548 31.93 1.98 -9.66
N ALA A 549 31.87 0.66 -9.58
CA ALA A 549 31.30 -0.10 -8.46
C ALA A 549 31.83 0.36 -7.09
N ALA A 550 33.12 0.72 -7.02
CA ALA A 550 33.74 1.18 -5.79
C ALA A 550 33.24 2.58 -5.39
N LEU A 551 33.07 3.47 -6.37
CA LEU A 551 32.55 4.82 -6.14
C LEU A 551 31.09 4.78 -5.67
N GLU A 552 30.25 3.98 -6.33
CA GLU A 552 28.86 3.81 -5.92
C GLU A 552 28.75 3.24 -4.51
N PHE A 553 29.52 2.20 -4.19
CA PHE A 553 29.57 1.65 -2.83
C PHE A 553 29.92 2.72 -1.78
N ILE A 554 30.93 3.56 -2.04
CA ILE A 554 31.33 4.66 -1.14
C ILE A 554 30.19 5.65 -0.94
N LYS A 555 29.49 6.06 -2.01
CA LYS A 555 28.36 7.01 -1.91
C LYS A 555 27.27 6.47 -1.00
N HIS A 556 26.85 5.22 -1.22
CA HIS A 556 25.73 4.59 -0.51
C HIS A 556 26.08 4.38 0.96
N ILE A 557 27.23 3.77 1.26
CA ILE A 557 27.60 3.47 2.64
C ILE A 557 27.83 4.76 3.45
N CYS A 558 28.53 5.75 2.88
CA CYS A 558 28.76 7.00 3.60
C CYS A 558 27.47 7.82 3.77
N ALA A 559 26.51 7.74 2.85
CA ALA A 559 25.20 8.38 3.02
C ALA A 559 24.43 7.79 4.21
N VAL A 560 24.40 6.46 4.34
CA VAL A 560 23.71 5.78 5.45
C VAL A 560 24.40 6.02 6.79
N LEU A 561 25.72 5.91 6.85
CA LEU A 561 26.44 6.17 8.09
C LEU A 561 26.26 7.63 8.54
N ALA A 562 26.23 8.58 7.59
CA ALA A 562 26.08 10.01 7.87
C ALA A 562 24.69 10.42 8.38
N LEU A 563 23.73 9.49 8.44
CA LEU A 563 22.44 9.71 9.11
C LEU A 563 22.62 9.95 10.62
N ASP A 564 23.70 9.43 11.22
CA ASP A 564 24.04 9.75 12.61
C ASP A 564 24.72 11.13 12.69
N GLN A 565 23.93 12.15 13.03
CA GLN A 565 24.41 13.54 13.10
C GLN A 565 25.55 13.73 14.11
N ASN A 566 25.65 12.88 15.14
CA ASN A 566 26.68 12.99 16.18
C ASN A 566 28.09 12.65 15.68
N VAL A 567 28.19 11.88 14.60
CA VAL A 567 29.46 11.39 14.01
C VAL A 567 29.63 11.76 12.54
N GLN A 568 28.74 12.61 12.01
CA GLN A 568 28.70 13.00 10.60
C GLN A 568 30.06 13.55 10.10
N HIS A 569 30.72 14.38 10.90
CA HIS A 569 32.00 14.97 10.53
C HIS A 569 33.14 13.94 10.42
N ASP A 570 33.16 12.94 11.31
CA ASP A 570 34.14 11.85 11.27
C ASP A 570 33.92 10.97 10.03
N ILE A 571 32.65 10.75 9.66
CA ILE A 571 32.27 10.02 8.44
C ILE A 571 32.64 10.80 7.18
N LEU A 572 32.47 12.13 7.16
CA LEU A 572 32.90 12.96 6.03
C LEU A 572 34.42 12.91 5.84
N ARG A 573 35.20 12.91 6.93
CA ARG A 573 36.66 12.70 6.87
C ARG A 573 37.01 11.33 6.31
N MET A 574 36.32 10.27 6.74
CA MET A 574 36.49 8.92 6.21
C MET A 574 36.13 8.85 4.72
N ARG A 575 34.99 9.43 4.31
CA ARG A 575 34.56 9.52 2.90
C ARG A 575 35.62 10.18 2.04
N LYS A 576 36.23 11.28 2.50
CA LYS A 576 37.33 11.95 1.79
C LYS A 576 38.53 11.01 1.57
N ASN A 577 38.88 10.19 2.54
CA ASN A 577 39.96 9.23 2.41
C ASN A 577 39.60 8.10 1.43
N LEU A 578 38.36 7.61 1.45
CA LEU A 578 37.86 6.62 0.49
C LEU A 578 37.84 7.17 -0.95
N LEU A 579 37.39 8.41 -1.15
CA LEU A 579 37.36 9.06 -2.47
C LEU A 579 38.77 9.26 -3.07
N LYS A 580 39.79 9.49 -2.23
CA LYS A 580 41.18 9.53 -2.69
C LYS A 580 41.65 8.20 -3.28
N LEU A 581 41.19 7.05 -2.76
CA LEU A 581 41.54 5.73 -3.32
C LEU A 581 41.01 5.53 -4.73
N VAL A 582 39.79 6.01 -5.00
CA VAL A 582 39.15 5.96 -6.32
C VAL A 582 39.51 7.16 -7.21
N ARG A 583 40.38 8.07 -6.73
CA ARG A 583 40.85 9.28 -7.45
C ARG A 583 39.75 10.27 -7.84
N VAL A 584 38.67 10.33 -7.07
CA VAL A 584 37.56 11.27 -7.27
C VAL A 584 37.67 12.43 -6.29
N LYS A 585 37.37 13.65 -6.74
CA LYS A 585 37.38 14.83 -5.87
C LYS A 585 36.12 14.87 -4.98
N GLU A 586 36.29 15.30 -3.74
CA GLU A 586 35.24 15.36 -2.71
C GLU A 586 33.95 16.09 -3.16
N PHE A 587 34.11 17.20 -3.89
CA PHE A 587 33.01 18.04 -4.35
C PHE A 587 32.64 17.83 -5.82
N ALA A 588 33.17 16.78 -6.47
CA ALA A 588 32.77 16.46 -7.83
C ALA A 588 31.28 16.07 -7.85
N PRO A 589 30.52 16.45 -8.89
CA PRO A 589 29.10 16.08 -8.99
C PRO A 589 28.93 14.55 -8.99
N GLU A 590 29.86 13.84 -9.62
CA GLU A 590 29.92 12.37 -9.62
C GLU A 590 30.24 11.75 -8.26
N ALA A 591 30.65 12.51 -7.24
CA ALA A 591 30.93 12.00 -5.89
C ALA A 591 29.73 12.16 -4.95
N GLN A 592 28.73 12.95 -5.33
CA GLN A 592 27.54 13.20 -4.51
C GLN A 592 26.64 11.97 -4.53
N PHE A 593 26.12 11.61 -3.36
CA PHE A 593 25.06 10.61 -3.28
C PHE A 593 23.78 11.26 -3.82
N GLN A 594 23.18 10.61 -4.81
CA GLN A 594 21.84 10.89 -5.28
C GLN A 594 21.06 9.61 -5.05
N ASP A 595 19.87 9.71 -4.44
CA ASP A 595 19.00 8.55 -4.26
C ASP A 595 18.72 7.96 -5.65
N PRO A 596 19.21 6.74 -5.96
CA PRO A 596 19.00 6.12 -7.26
C PRO A 596 17.53 5.73 -7.46
N CYS A 597 16.76 5.65 -6.37
CA CYS A 597 15.41 5.14 -6.38
C CYS A 597 14.43 6.26 -6.76
N ALA A 598 14.08 6.33 -8.04
CA ALA A 598 12.82 6.94 -8.43
C ALA A 598 11.68 6.23 -7.65
N SER A 599 10.74 6.98 -7.08
CA SER A 599 9.56 6.42 -6.44
C SER A 599 8.31 6.96 -7.12
N PHE A 600 7.39 6.05 -7.39
CA PHE A 600 6.02 6.38 -7.69
C PHE A 600 5.11 5.33 -7.05
N THR A 601 4.23 5.79 -6.18
CA THR A 601 3.25 4.96 -5.51
C THR A 601 1.90 5.14 -6.19
N LEU A 602 1.33 4.06 -6.70
CA LEU A 602 -0.03 4.02 -7.18
C LEU A 602 -0.96 3.73 -5.99
N PRO A 603 -1.76 4.71 -5.53
CA PRO A 603 -2.58 4.54 -4.35
C PRO A 603 -3.84 3.70 -4.63
N ASN A 604 -4.41 3.12 -3.56
CA ASN A 604 -5.73 2.49 -3.55
C ASN A 604 -5.93 1.37 -4.60
N VAL A 605 -4.93 0.51 -4.82
CA VAL A 605 -5.07 -0.63 -5.74
C VAL A 605 -5.87 -1.73 -5.05
N ILE A 606 -6.96 -2.15 -5.71
CA ILE A 606 -7.95 -3.07 -5.14
C ILE A 606 -7.82 -4.46 -5.76
N CYS A 607 -7.82 -5.48 -4.91
CA CYS A 607 -7.92 -6.86 -5.34
C CYS A 607 -9.37 -7.22 -5.71
N SER A 608 -9.60 -7.66 -6.94
CA SER A 608 -10.94 -8.01 -7.45
C SER A 608 -11.58 -9.26 -6.82
N TYR A 609 -10.83 -9.99 -5.99
CA TYR A 609 -11.31 -11.20 -5.31
C TYR A 609 -11.54 -10.97 -3.81
N CYS A 610 -10.51 -10.55 -3.06
CA CYS A 610 -10.63 -10.38 -1.60
C CYS A 610 -10.96 -8.95 -1.18
N ASN A 611 -11.07 -7.99 -2.12
CA ASN A 611 -11.30 -6.57 -1.85
C ASN A 611 -10.24 -5.92 -0.94
N ASP A 612 -9.06 -6.53 -0.79
CA ASP A 612 -7.91 -5.92 -0.13
C ASP A 612 -7.46 -4.68 -0.92
N CYS A 613 -7.09 -3.62 -0.21
CA CYS A 613 -6.74 -2.34 -0.78
C CYS A 613 -5.33 -1.96 -0.31
N ARG A 614 -4.42 -1.76 -1.26
CA ARG A 614 -3.00 -1.50 -0.98
C ARG A 614 -2.45 -0.46 -1.95
N ASP A 615 -1.58 0.39 -1.44
CA ASP A 615 -0.76 1.28 -2.25
C ASP A 615 0.43 0.50 -2.84
N LEU A 616 0.66 0.60 -4.15
CA LEU A 616 1.71 -0.12 -4.86
C LEU A 616 2.86 0.83 -5.22
N ASP A 617 4.03 0.66 -4.63
CA ASP A 617 5.25 1.38 -5.07
C ASP A 617 5.86 0.64 -6.26
N LEU A 618 5.69 1.21 -7.46
CA LEU A 618 6.04 0.56 -8.72
C LEU A 618 7.55 0.41 -8.92
N CYS A 619 8.36 1.11 -8.12
CA CYS A 619 9.81 1.13 -8.27
C CYS A 619 10.52 0.39 -7.13
N ARG A 620 9.94 0.38 -5.93
CA ARG A 620 10.58 -0.15 -4.71
C ARG A 620 9.95 -1.43 -4.17
N ASP A 621 8.74 -1.79 -4.60
CA ASP A 621 8.08 -3.00 -4.12
C ASP A 621 8.65 -4.27 -4.78
N SER A 622 9.34 -5.10 -4.00
CA SER A 622 9.92 -6.36 -4.46
C SER A 622 8.86 -7.35 -4.96
N THR A 623 7.62 -7.26 -4.48
CA THR A 623 6.51 -8.11 -4.94
C THR A 623 6.06 -7.78 -6.37
N LEU A 624 6.48 -6.63 -6.91
CA LEU A 624 6.15 -6.14 -8.25
C LEU A 624 7.26 -6.35 -9.28
N GLN A 625 8.37 -7.01 -8.89
CA GLN A 625 9.49 -7.32 -9.79
C GLN A 625 9.12 -8.32 -10.89
N GLY A 626 8.07 -9.12 -10.70
CA GLY A 626 7.54 -10.03 -11.73
C GLY A 626 6.57 -9.33 -12.70
N GLN A 627 6.35 -9.93 -13.87
CA GLN A 627 5.36 -9.45 -14.86
C GLN A 627 3.90 -9.60 -14.38
N GLU A 628 3.63 -10.42 -13.36
CA GLU A 628 2.29 -10.59 -12.81
C GLU A 628 2.24 -10.04 -11.39
N TRP A 629 1.73 -8.82 -11.26
CA TRP A 629 1.44 -8.22 -9.97
C TRP A 629 0.26 -8.93 -9.31
N ARG A 630 0.42 -9.30 -8.04
CA ARG A 630 -0.55 -10.10 -7.29
C ARG A 630 -0.91 -9.43 -5.98
N CYS A 631 -2.11 -9.72 -5.50
CA CYS A 631 -2.53 -9.36 -4.15
C CYS A 631 -1.57 -9.96 -3.12
N ALA A 632 -1.11 -9.12 -2.18
CA ALA A 632 -0.13 -9.50 -1.15
C ALA A 632 -0.72 -10.42 -0.07
N VAL A 633 -2.05 -10.50 0.03
CA VAL A 633 -2.73 -11.41 0.95
C VAL A 633 -2.36 -12.86 0.60
N PRO A 634 -1.65 -13.60 1.49
CA PRO A 634 -1.07 -14.91 1.17
C PRO A 634 -2.08 -15.95 0.65
N GLN A 635 -3.27 -15.96 1.26
CA GLN A 635 -4.38 -16.83 0.89
C GLN A 635 -5.11 -16.40 -0.39
N CYS A 636 -4.95 -15.15 -0.82
CA CYS A 636 -5.59 -14.63 -2.03
C CYS A 636 -4.71 -14.85 -3.27
N GLY A 637 -3.56 -14.17 -3.35
CA GLY A 637 -2.63 -14.21 -4.48
C GLY A 637 -3.25 -13.96 -5.87
N GLN A 638 -4.44 -13.35 -5.92
CA GLN A 638 -5.16 -13.00 -7.14
C GLN A 638 -4.30 -12.01 -7.95
N PRO A 639 -4.07 -12.26 -9.25
CA PRO A 639 -3.39 -11.30 -10.11
C PRO A 639 -4.26 -10.07 -10.32
N TYR A 640 -3.65 -8.89 -10.25
CA TYR A 640 -4.32 -7.64 -10.59
C TYR A 640 -4.61 -7.56 -12.09
N HIS A 641 -5.69 -6.88 -12.44
CA HIS A 641 -6.04 -6.67 -13.84
C HIS A 641 -5.06 -5.69 -14.48
N ARG A 642 -4.18 -6.21 -15.35
CA ARG A 642 -3.13 -5.44 -16.03
C ARG A 642 -3.68 -4.23 -16.80
N GLU A 643 -4.79 -4.40 -17.51
CA GLU A 643 -5.44 -3.31 -18.26
C GLU A 643 -5.95 -2.18 -17.34
N GLN A 644 -6.51 -2.54 -16.17
CA GLN A 644 -6.97 -1.55 -15.19
C GLN A 644 -5.82 -0.76 -14.58
N LEU A 645 -4.70 -1.44 -14.32
CA LEU A 645 -3.48 -0.82 -13.82
C LEU A 645 -2.85 0.10 -14.87
N GLU A 646 -2.73 -0.36 -16.11
CA GLU A 646 -2.23 0.45 -17.22
C GLU A 646 -3.10 1.70 -17.45
N ASN A 647 -4.42 1.55 -17.40
CA ASN A 647 -5.34 2.68 -17.51
C ASN A 647 -5.19 3.68 -16.35
N ALA A 648 -5.04 3.20 -15.11
CA ALA A 648 -4.81 4.08 -13.96
C ALA A 648 -3.50 4.88 -14.12
N LEU A 649 -2.42 4.25 -14.60
CA LEU A 649 -1.15 4.93 -14.87
C LEU A 649 -1.25 5.92 -16.04
N LEU A 650 -2.00 5.57 -17.09
CA LEU A 650 -2.28 6.48 -18.20
C LEU A 650 -3.01 7.74 -17.72
N GLN A 651 -4.01 7.58 -16.85
CA GLN A 651 -4.73 8.71 -16.25
C GLN A 651 -3.78 9.60 -15.46
N VAL A 652 -2.89 9.03 -14.63
CA VAL A 652 -1.86 9.80 -13.90
C VAL A 652 -0.92 10.54 -14.84
N VAL A 653 -0.41 9.88 -15.89
CA VAL A 653 0.51 10.51 -16.86
C VAL A 653 -0.16 11.68 -17.58
N ARG A 654 -1.39 11.49 -18.07
CA ARG A 654 -2.16 12.54 -18.75
C ARG A 654 -2.50 13.69 -17.80
N GLN A 655 -2.82 13.38 -16.56
CA GLN A 655 -3.06 14.37 -15.52
C GLN A 655 -1.82 15.23 -15.31
N ARG A 656 -0.66 14.59 -15.15
CA ARG A 656 0.60 15.27 -14.91
C ARG A 656 1.06 16.11 -16.10
N GLU A 657 0.88 15.61 -17.32
CA GLU A 657 1.07 16.38 -18.55
C GLU A 657 0.22 17.66 -18.54
N ARG A 658 -1.07 17.54 -18.18
CA ARG A 658 -1.97 18.69 -18.12
C ARG A 658 -1.56 19.70 -17.04
N LEU A 659 -1.25 19.23 -15.82
CA LEU A 659 -0.79 20.10 -14.73
C LEU A 659 0.48 20.87 -15.09
N TYR A 660 1.39 20.24 -15.84
CA TYR A 660 2.59 20.92 -16.33
C TYR A 660 2.26 22.04 -17.33
N HIS A 661 1.25 21.86 -18.19
CA HIS A 661 0.82 22.91 -19.12
C HIS A 661 0.01 24.03 -18.44
N LEU A 662 -0.76 23.71 -17.41
CA LEU A 662 -1.60 24.66 -16.66
C LEU A 662 -0.87 25.36 -15.50
N GLN A 663 0.38 25.00 -15.23
CA GLN A 663 1.11 25.51 -14.08
C GLN A 663 1.23 27.04 -14.05
N ASP A 664 1.31 27.57 -12.83
CA ASP A 664 1.61 28.99 -12.62
C ASP A 664 2.97 29.39 -13.16
N LEU A 665 3.05 30.67 -13.51
CA LEU A 665 4.32 31.35 -13.74
C LEU A 665 4.70 32.19 -12.52
N VAL A 666 5.96 32.08 -12.09
CA VAL A 666 6.50 32.77 -10.91
C VAL A 666 7.59 33.74 -11.32
N CYS A 667 7.58 34.95 -10.75
CA CYS A 667 8.59 35.95 -11.02
C CYS A 667 9.94 35.58 -10.38
N LEU A 668 11.04 35.68 -11.12
CA LEU A 668 12.38 35.40 -10.62
C LEU A 668 12.86 36.36 -9.51
N ARG A 669 12.35 37.60 -9.49
CA ARG A 669 12.78 38.63 -8.52
C ARG A 669 11.94 38.60 -7.25
N CYS A 670 10.64 38.83 -7.36
CA CYS A 670 9.75 38.96 -6.19
C CYS A 670 9.07 37.66 -5.76
N ARG A 671 9.23 36.57 -6.55
CA ARG A 671 8.60 35.26 -6.31
C ARG A 671 7.07 35.27 -6.27
N GLN A 672 6.45 36.34 -6.79
CA GLN A 672 5.00 36.43 -6.93
C GLN A 672 4.52 35.65 -8.15
N VAL A 673 3.31 35.09 -8.04
CA VAL A 673 2.61 34.41 -9.12
C VAL A 673 2.11 35.42 -10.15
N LYS A 674 2.16 35.07 -11.43
CA LYS A 674 1.68 35.91 -12.53
C LYS A 674 0.14 35.98 -12.48
N ALA A 675 -0.38 37.13 -12.08
CA ALA A 675 -1.81 37.35 -11.97
C ALA A 675 -2.54 37.58 -13.32
N ALA A 676 -1.84 38.02 -14.37
CA ALA A 676 -2.48 38.42 -15.63
C ALA A 676 -1.91 37.65 -16.83
N HIS A 677 -2.75 37.00 -17.63
CA HIS A 677 -2.33 36.12 -18.74
C HIS A 677 -1.42 36.81 -19.77
N LEU A 678 -1.73 38.06 -20.15
CA LEU A 678 -1.02 38.78 -21.21
C LEU A 678 0.27 39.50 -20.76
N SER A 679 0.57 39.53 -19.46
CA SER A 679 1.76 40.23 -18.97
C SER A 679 3.06 39.46 -19.27
N GLU A 680 3.96 40.05 -20.04
CA GLU A 680 5.27 39.44 -20.32
C GLU A 680 6.27 39.62 -19.16
N GLN A 681 6.09 40.68 -18.37
CA GLN A 681 6.96 41.03 -17.25
C GLN A 681 6.14 41.27 -15.98
N CYS A 682 6.74 40.96 -14.84
CA CYS A 682 6.16 41.26 -13.54
C CYS A 682 6.14 42.78 -13.29
N SER A 683 5.26 43.24 -12.40
CA SER A 683 5.23 44.64 -11.93
C SER A 683 6.57 45.12 -11.33
N CYS A 684 7.42 44.20 -10.85
CA CYS A 684 8.79 44.51 -10.40
C CYS A 684 9.85 44.53 -11.53
N GLY A 685 9.44 44.41 -12.79
CA GLY A 685 10.32 44.31 -13.96
C GLY A 685 11.12 43.01 -14.05
N GLY A 686 10.76 41.98 -13.27
CA GLY A 686 11.35 40.65 -13.35
C GLY A 686 10.66 39.78 -14.39
N SER A 687 11.42 38.90 -15.05
CA SER A 687 10.86 37.88 -15.93
C SER A 687 10.19 36.76 -15.14
N PHE A 688 9.24 36.11 -15.80
CA PHE A 688 8.54 34.95 -15.29
C PHE A 688 9.21 33.65 -15.72
N ARG A 689 9.05 32.61 -14.91
CA ARG A 689 9.41 31.22 -15.24
C ARG A 689 8.31 30.27 -14.79
N CYS A 690 8.26 29.08 -15.37
CA CYS A 690 7.46 27.98 -14.87
C CYS A 690 7.77 27.69 -13.39
N LYS A 691 6.74 27.38 -12.60
CA LYS A 691 6.86 26.96 -11.20
C LYS A 691 7.60 25.62 -11.09
N GLU A 692 7.28 24.67 -11.97
CA GLU A 692 7.97 23.41 -12.16
C GLU A 692 8.93 23.50 -13.37
N GLU A 693 10.19 23.14 -13.15
CA GLU A 693 11.19 23.12 -14.23
C GLU A 693 10.99 21.93 -15.17
N SER A 694 11.22 22.14 -16.48
CA SER A 694 11.10 21.09 -17.50
C SER A 694 11.96 19.85 -17.20
N SER A 695 13.17 20.05 -16.66
CA SER A 695 14.08 18.96 -16.27
C SER A 695 13.45 18.03 -15.23
N TYR A 696 12.74 18.59 -14.25
CA TYR A 696 12.08 17.85 -13.19
C TYR A 696 10.88 17.08 -13.74
N PHE A 697 10.04 17.72 -14.56
CA PHE A 697 8.92 17.06 -15.24
C PHE A 697 9.39 15.86 -16.09
N VAL A 698 10.41 16.07 -16.93
CA VAL A 698 11.00 15.01 -17.76
C VAL A 698 11.59 13.89 -16.90
N SER A 699 12.25 14.22 -15.79
CA SER A 699 12.80 13.19 -14.89
C SER A 699 11.71 12.28 -14.32
N LYS A 700 10.54 12.83 -14.01
CA LYS A 700 9.39 12.11 -13.48
C LYS A 700 8.67 11.30 -14.55
N MET A 701 8.52 11.84 -15.76
CA MET A 701 7.97 11.09 -16.89
C MET A 701 8.83 9.88 -17.27
N ARG A 702 10.16 9.97 -17.15
CA ARG A 702 11.05 8.82 -17.35
C ARG A 702 10.80 7.68 -16.37
N VAL A 703 10.31 7.95 -15.17
CA VAL A 703 9.93 6.90 -14.21
C VAL A 703 8.81 6.05 -14.79
N PHE A 704 7.76 6.68 -15.32
CA PHE A 704 6.66 5.99 -15.97
C PHE A 704 7.12 5.23 -17.22
N LEU A 705 8.04 5.79 -18.00
CA LEU A 705 8.63 5.10 -19.16
C LEU A 705 9.35 3.82 -18.73
N ASN A 706 10.18 3.89 -17.68
CA ASN A 706 10.90 2.72 -17.17
C ASN A 706 9.94 1.64 -16.65
N VAL A 707 8.88 2.04 -15.93
CA VAL A 707 7.82 1.11 -15.48
C VAL A 707 7.09 0.50 -16.67
N ALA A 708 6.77 1.29 -17.70
CA ALA A 708 6.08 0.81 -18.89
C ALA A 708 6.92 -0.23 -19.64
N VAL A 709 8.22 0.02 -19.79
CA VAL A 709 9.15 -0.90 -20.45
C VAL A 709 9.36 -2.18 -19.63
N SER A 710 9.60 -2.06 -18.31
CA SER A 710 9.84 -3.23 -17.46
C SER A 710 8.61 -4.14 -17.38
N GLN A 711 7.42 -3.55 -17.34
CA GLN A 711 6.15 -4.27 -17.24
C GLN A 711 5.51 -4.58 -18.60
N LYS A 712 6.07 -4.14 -19.73
CA LYS A 712 5.50 -4.28 -21.08
C LYS A 712 4.08 -3.68 -21.19
N PHE A 713 3.87 -2.49 -20.65
CA PHE A 713 2.64 -1.70 -20.86
C PHE A 713 2.78 -0.86 -22.13
N GLN A 714 2.24 -1.37 -23.23
CA GLN A 714 2.46 -0.80 -24.55
C GLN A 714 1.80 0.56 -24.72
N LEU A 715 0.56 0.74 -24.26
CA LEU A 715 -0.15 2.01 -24.39
C LEU A 715 0.49 3.09 -23.50
N LEU A 716 0.90 2.71 -22.29
CA LEU A 716 1.61 3.62 -21.39
C LEU A 716 2.96 4.04 -21.98
N GLN A 717 3.71 3.09 -22.55
CA GLN A 717 5.00 3.36 -23.18
C GLN A 717 4.83 4.35 -24.34
N ASP A 718 3.92 4.07 -25.27
CA ASP A 718 3.68 4.91 -26.45
C ASP A 718 3.25 6.33 -26.04
N CYS A 719 2.36 6.44 -25.05
CA CYS A 719 1.88 7.71 -24.51
C CYS A 719 3.02 8.55 -23.92
N VAL A 720 3.82 7.96 -23.02
CA VAL A 720 4.92 8.67 -22.35
C VAL A 720 6.02 9.03 -23.34
N GLN A 721 6.34 8.14 -24.28
CA GLN A 721 7.32 8.40 -25.32
C GLN A 721 6.89 9.56 -26.21
N TRP A 722 5.61 9.60 -26.62
CA TRP A 722 5.07 10.72 -27.38
C TRP A 722 5.20 12.05 -26.63
N ILE A 723 4.86 12.09 -25.34
CA ILE A 723 5.01 13.30 -24.49
C ILE A 723 6.48 13.74 -24.40
N LEU A 724 7.42 12.81 -24.35
CA LEU A 724 8.86 13.10 -24.24
C LEU A 724 9.53 13.47 -25.58
N GLU A 725 8.96 13.06 -26.71
CA GLU A 725 9.46 13.35 -28.06
C GLU A 725 9.02 14.71 -28.58
N VAL A 726 7.83 15.18 -28.20
CA VAL A 726 7.34 16.52 -28.51
C VAL A 726 8.17 17.55 -27.75
N ARG A 727 9.22 18.06 -28.41
CA ARG A 727 10.10 19.13 -27.90
C ARG A 727 9.59 20.52 -28.22
#